data_AF-A0A0X3SF11-F1
#
_entry.id   AF-A0A0X3SF11-F1
#
_cell.length_a   1.000
_cell.length_b   1.000
_cell.length_c   1.000
_cell.angle_alpha   90.00
_cell.angle_beta   90.00
_cell.angle_gamma   90.00
#
_symmetry.space_group_name_H-M   'P 1'
#
loop_
_entity.id
_entity.type
_entity.pdbx_description
1 polymer ?
#
loop_
_entity_poly.entity_id
_entity_poly.type
_entity_poly.pdbx_seq_one_letter_code
_entity_poly.pdbx_strand_id
1 'polypeptide(L)'
;MNDVRPGRLKVYLGAAPGVGKTFRMLDEGRRRAVRGADVVVGFAECHGRRQTETMLEGLEIVPRARCEYREGVFPEMDLDAVLARRPDVALVDELAHTNVPGGGRNPKRWQDIERLLAAGIDVITAVNIQHLESLKDVVEKITGVPQHETVPDEVVRRAHQIELVDMPPEGLRRRMAHGNIYAPEKIDAALANYFRTGNLTALRQLALLWVADRVDEALHTYRAEHAIGRVWETRERVVVALTGGPEGDTLIRRAARIAARSAGGDLLAVHVARSDGLAAGVSHASLARQRRLVEDLGGSYHSVVGDDVATTLVEFARAENATQLVLGTSRRGHLERFLTGPGTGETVTALSGDIDVHRVTHERAGRGTLLPSRRRTLSTARMIAGPVAGLVLPVLLTVALAQVRGTLNLTSEALLFLLAVVGVACIGGVTSAVIASVTASLLLNYWFIPPIGQFTLNDPNALLALAVFAVVAAIVAAAVDRSLRLSRRSARAAAEAETMSSLAGSIVRGGQTIPALLERTRETFGMESAELVDEPPDAEGVTAVPAGPGAFLALRGRSLSSSERRVLAAFAAHVGSAVERARLAEAAAEVEPVKAADRMRTALLRAVGHDLRTPLAAGWAAVTSLRSRDVQFSAEDRDELLATADESMAKLNRLVENLLDLSRLEAGVLTLKLRATALEEVLPTALADFPEAEAGNLEDIPVVLVDPPLLERVIANLVGNAVRHTPSGSKVLVTASALAGRVEVRVVDRGPGLPPTGRDRLFEPFQRLGDTDNTTGLGLGLALSKGLAEAMNGTLTPEDTPGGGLTMVLSLSVAEAAEHGCPQSAHSVGGGS
;
A
#
# COMPACT_ATOMS: atom_id res chain seq x y z
N MET A 1 -43.16 15.75 32.49
CA MET A 1 -42.85 15.98 31.06
C MET A 1 -42.70 14.61 30.45
N ASN A 2 -43.59 14.24 29.52
CA ASN A 2 -43.53 12.92 28.87
C ASN A 2 -42.23 12.81 28.09
N ASP A 3 -41.45 11.78 28.41
CA ASP A 3 -40.17 11.44 27.77
C ASP A 3 -40.47 10.87 26.38
N VAL A 4 -40.73 11.75 25.40
CA VAL A 4 -41.03 11.34 24.03
C VAL A 4 -39.74 10.81 23.42
N ARG A 5 -39.73 9.51 23.08
CA ARG A 5 -38.60 8.88 22.40
C ARG A 5 -38.29 9.66 21.11
N PRO A 6 -37.03 10.04 20.85
CA PRO A 6 -36.67 10.68 19.58
C PRO A 6 -36.93 9.72 18.41
N GLY A 7 -37.45 10.27 17.33
CA GLY A 7 -37.70 9.55 16.08
C GLY A 7 -36.41 9.03 15.44
N ARG A 8 -36.56 8.08 14.52
CA ARG A 8 -35.46 7.41 13.83
C ARG A 8 -35.26 7.99 12.43
N LEU A 9 -34.00 8.27 12.11
CA LEU A 9 -33.59 8.74 10.79
C LEU A 9 -33.10 7.58 9.92
N LYS A 10 -33.69 7.42 8.74
CA LYS A 10 -33.18 6.56 7.67
C LYS A 10 -32.75 7.41 6.47
N VAL A 11 -31.53 7.19 5.98
CA VAL A 11 -30.95 7.95 4.86
C VAL A 11 -30.67 7.04 3.67
N TYR A 12 -31.18 7.42 2.50
CA TYR A 12 -30.77 6.86 1.21
C TYR A 12 -29.62 7.70 0.64
N LEU A 13 -28.41 7.16 0.71
CA LEU A 13 -27.20 7.81 0.21
C LEU A 13 -26.95 7.36 -1.24
N GLY A 14 -26.69 8.28 -2.16
CA GLY A 14 -26.33 7.93 -3.54
C GLY A 14 -25.02 8.56 -3.98
N ALA A 15 -24.31 7.86 -4.86
CA ALA A 15 -23.06 8.36 -5.43
C ALA A 15 -23.26 9.58 -6.33
N ALA A 16 -24.41 9.69 -7.01
CA ALA A 16 -24.67 10.78 -7.95
C ALA A 16 -26.18 11.08 -8.07
N PRO A 17 -26.57 12.24 -8.64
CA PRO A 17 -27.95 12.54 -8.95
C PRO A 17 -28.49 11.51 -9.96
N GLY A 18 -29.78 11.18 -9.87
CA GLY A 18 -30.43 10.26 -10.81
C GLY A 18 -30.23 8.76 -10.55
N VAL A 19 -29.42 8.34 -9.57
CA VAL A 19 -29.29 6.90 -9.20
C VAL A 19 -30.59 6.29 -8.66
N GLY A 20 -31.57 7.10 -8.27
CA GLY A 20 -32.90 6.65 -7.84
C GLY A 20 -33.16 6.74 -6.33
N LYS A 21 -32.45 7.60 -5.60
CA LYS A 21 -32.64 7.78 -4.14
C LYS A 21 -34.08 8.16 -3.76
N THR A 22 -34.64 9.19 -4.38
CA THR A 22 -36.04 9.63 -4.18
C THR A 22 -37.03 8.51 -4.46
N PHE A 23 -36.81 7.77 -5.55
CA PHE A 23 -37.65 6.63 -5.91
C PHE A 23 -37.60 5.53 -4.83
N ARG A 24 -36.41 5.21 -4.30
CA ARG A 24 -36.25 4.24 -3.21
C ARG A 24 -36.85 4.72 -1.89
N MET A 25 -36.75 6.02 -1.60
CA MET A 25 -37.37 6.65 -0.44
C MET A 25 -38.91 6.54 -0.50
N LEU A 26 -39.51 6.86 -1.65
CA LEU A 26 -40.96 6.75 -1.85
C LEU A 26 -41.44 5.28 -1.86
N ASP A 27 -40.67 4.37 -2.47
CA ASP A 27 -40.95 2.92 -2.44
C ASP A 27 -41.00 2.39 -0.99
N GLU A 28 -40.04 2.78 -0.16
CA GLU A 28 -40.04 2.44 1.27
C GLU A 28 -41.25 3.03 2.00
N GLY A 29 -41.58 4.29 1.72
CA GLY A 29 -42.78 4.94 2.27
C GLY A 29 -44.06 4.18 1.93
N ARG A 30 -44.26 3.82 0.66
CA ARG A 30 -45.40 2.99 0.22
C ARG A 30 -45.44 1.64 0.93
N ARG A 31 -44.30 0.94 1.02
CA ARG A 31 -44.24 -0.35 1.73
C ARG A 31 -44.60 -0.23 3.20
N ARG A 32 -44.28 0.88 3.87
CA ARG A 32 -44.69 1.16 5.25
C ARG A 32 -46.19 1.48 5.35
N ALA A 33 -46.72 2.32 4.46
CA ALA A 33 -48.14 2.63 4.39
C ALA A 33 -49.00 1.38 4.14
N VAL A 34 -48.59 0.51 3.21
CA VAL A 34 -49.26 -0.77 2.92
C VAL A 34 -49.24 -1.72 4.12
N ARG A 35 -48.21 -1.64 4.97
CA ARG A 35 -48.13 -2.39 6.25
C ARG A 35 -48.92 -1.75 7.39
N GLY A 36 -49.62 -0.64 7.14
CA GLY A 36 -50.48 0.04 8.10
C GLY A 36 -49.80 1.12 8.94
N ALA A 37 -48.57 1.54 8.61
CA ALA A 37 -47.94 2.69 9.27
C ALA A 37 -48.53 4.02 8.77
N ASP A 38 -48.63 5.04 9.64
CA ASP A 38 -49.05 6.38 9.24
C ASP A 38 -47.89 7.12 8.55
N VAL A 39 -47.96 7.23 7.21
CA VAL A 39 -46.88 7.79 6.38
C VAL A 39 -47.36 9.03 5.65
N VAL A 40 -46.61 10.12 5.78
CA VAL A 40 -46.87 11.39 5.10
C VAL A 40 -45.66 11.84 4.29
N VAL A 41 -45.91 12.36 3.09
CA VAL A 41 -44.90 13.07 2.29
C VAL A 41 -44.84 14.52 2.75
N GLY A 42 -43.81 14.86 3.53
CA GLY A 42 -43.56 16.24 3.95
C GLY A 42 -42.96 17.07 2.82
N PHE A 43 -42.02 16.49 2.08
CA PHE A 43 -41.46 17.10 0.88
C PHE A 43 -40.85 16.03 -0.04
N ALA A 44 -41.14 16.09 -1.33
CA ALA A 44 -40.51 15.23 -2.33
C ALA A 44 -40.44 15.99 -3.66
N GLU A 45 -39.25 16.04 -4.26
CA GLU A 45 -39.04 16.72 -5.54
C GLU A 45 -38.86 15.68 -6.66
N CYS A 46 -39.84 15.61 -7.57
CA CYS A 46 -39.85 14.62 -8.64
C CYS A 46 -39.21 15.13 -9.93
N HIS A 47 -38.96 16.43 -10.07
CA HIS A 47 -38.39 17.08 -11.27
C HIS A 47 -39.08 16.66 -12.60
N GLY A 48 -40.41 16.50 -12.59
CA GLY A 48 -41.18 16.12 -13.79
C GLY A 48 -41.04 14.65 -14.22
N ARG A 49 -40.48 13.78 -13.36
CA ARG A 49 -40.25 12.37 -13.69
C ARG A 49 -41.52 11.55 -13.42
N ARG A 50 -42.28 11.24 -14.48
CA ARG A 50 -43.53 10.45 -14.42
C ARG A 50 -43.45 9.21 -13.52
N GLN A 51 -42.41 8.39 -13.66
CA GLN A 51 -42.25 7.17 -12.84
C GLN A 51 -42.09 7.45 -11.35
N THR A 52 -41.50 8.58 -10.97
CA THR A 52 -41.36 8.99 -9.56
C THR A 52 -42.63 9.66 -9.05
N GLU A 53 -43.32 10.41 -9.90
CA GLU A 53 -44.63 11.02 -9.59
C GLU A 53 -45.69 9.94 -9.30
N THR A 54 -45.74 8.86 -10.08
CA THR A 54 -46.64 7.72 -9.81
C THR A 54 -46.37 7.08 -8.44
N MET A 55 -45.16 7.22 -7.88
CA MET A 55 -44.86 6.70 -6.53
C MET A 55 -45.51 7.55 -5.43
N LEU A 56 -45.95 8.78 -5.70
CA LEU A 56 -46.72 9.60 -4.77
C LEU A 56 -48.19 9.18 -4.71
N GLU A 57 -48.71 8.49 -5.73
CA GLU A 57 -50.10 8.04 -5.75
C GLU A 57 -50.40 7.11 -4.57
N GLY A 58 -51.42 7.46 -3.79
CA GLY A 58 -51.84 6.71 -2.60
C GLY A 58 -51.10 7.06 -1.31
N LEU A 59 -50.16 8.02 -1.33
CA LEU A 59 -49.58 8.60 -0.12
C LEU A 59 -50.25 9.94 0.23
N GLU A 60 -50.41 10.22 1.52
CA GLU A 60 -50.83 11.55 2.00
C GLU A 60 -49.69 12.55 1.78
N ILE A 61 -49.98 13.70 1.15
CA ILE A 61 -48.98 14.73 0.84
C ILE A 61 -49.35 16.01 1.59
N VAL A 62 -48.43 16.53 2.41
CA VAL A 62 -48.61 17.82 3.06
C VAL A 62 -48.42 18.93 2.02
N PRO A 63 -49.36 19.89 1.93
CA PRO A 63 -49.22 21.02 1.00
C PRO A 63 -47.92 21.79 1.22
N ARG A 64 -47.21 22.09 0.13
CA ARG A 64 -45.96 22.88 0.19
C ARG A 64 -46.27 24.33 0.59
N ALA A 65 -45.46 24.89 1.49
CA ALA A 65 -45.50 26.31 1.82
C ALA A 65 -45.02 27.14 0.61
N ARG A 66 -45.62 28.29 0.35
CA ARG A 66 -45.20 29.22 -0.71
C ARG A 66 -44.43 30.36 -0.07
N CYS A 67 -43.13 30.41 -0.32
CA CYS A 67 -42.24 31.40 0.28
C CYS A 67 -41.83 32.45 -0.77
N GLU A 68 -42.09 33.71 -0.48
CA GLU A 68 -41.65 34.83 -1.32
C GLU A 68 -40.21 35.20 -0.94
N TYR A 69 -39.31 35.17 -1.92
CA TYR A 69 -37.94 35.60 -1.72
C TYR A 69 -37.40 36.24 -2.99
N ARG A 70 -36.96 37.50 -2.88
CA ARG A 70 -36.67 38.38 -4.03
C ARG A 70 -37.91 38.52 -4.94
N GLU A 71 -37.75 38.42 -6.26
CA GLU A 71 -38.84 38.56 -7.25
C GLU A 71 -39.55 37.21 -7.57
N GLY A 72 -39.33 36.16 -6.77
CA GLY A 72 -39.84 34.81 -7.04
C GLY A 72 -40.59 34.16 -5.87
N VAL A 73 -41.53 33.27 -6.20
CA VAL A 73 -42.25 32.41 -5.24
C VAL A 73 -41.67 31.00 -5.33
N PHE A 74 -41.11 30.50 -4.23
CA PHE A 74 -40.50 29.18 -4.16
C PHE A 74 -41.33 28.23 -3.29
N PRO A 75 -41.63 27.01 -3.75
CA PRO A 75 -42.30 26.01 -2.94
C PRO A 75 -41.32 25.41 -1.93
N GLU A 76 -41.74 25.28 -0.67
CA GLU A 76 -40.92 24.80 0.43
C GLU A 76 -41.67 23.78 1.31
N MET A 77 -40.95 22.99 2.10
CA MET A 77 -41.57 22.11 3.09
C MET A 77 -42.27 22.91 4.20
N ASP A 78 -43.54 22.63 4.45
CA ASP A 78 -44.25 23.19 5.61
C ASP A 78 -43.97 22.35 6.87
N LEU A 79 -42.89 22.69 7.58
CA LEU A 79 -42.48 22.00 8.81
C LEU A 79 -43.58 22.04 9.89
N ASP A 80 -44.24 23.19 10.07
CA ASP A 80 -45.24 23.36 11.12
C ASP A 80 -46.49 22.52 10.82
N ALA A 81 -46.88 22.37 9.54
CA ALA A 81 -47.96 21.46 9.14
C ALA A 81 -47.62 19.97 9.37
N VAL A 82 -46.39 19.54 9.05
CA VAL A 82 -45.96 18.15 9.31
C VAL A 82 -45.93 17.86 10.82
N LEU A 83 -45.42 18.80 11.62
CA LEU A 83 -45.42 18.69 13.08
C LEU A 83 -46.83 18.69 13.68
N ALA A 84 -47.76 19.46 13.12
CA ALA A 84 -49.16 19.46 13.55
C ALA A 84 -49.87 18.14 13.20
N ARG A 85 -49.54 17.55 12.05
CA ARG A 85 -50.11 16.27 11.58
C ARG A 85 -49.64 15.07 12.39
N ARG A 86 -48.42 15.12 12.96
CA ARG A 86 -47.79 14.08 13.81
C ARG A 86 -47.89 12.66 13.21
N PRO A 87 -47.38 12.43 12.00
CA PRO A 87 -47.34 11.08 11.42
C PRO A 87 -46.34 10.18 12.15
N ASP A 88 -46.49 8.86 12.01
CA ASP A 88 -45.46 7.91 12.46
C ASP A 88 -44.17 8.09 11.62
N VAL A 89 -44.32 8.29 10.31
CA VAL A 89 -43.21 8.44 9.36
C VAL A 89 -43.42 9.63 8.42
N ALA A 90 -42.43 10.51 8.32
CA ALA A 90 -42.37 11.57 7.32
C ALA A 90 -41.31 11.28 6.24
N LEU A 91 -41.70 11.41 4.97
CA LEU A 91 -40.77 11.36 3.83
C LEU A 91 -40.36 12.79 3.48
N VAL A 92 -39.06 13.06 3.54
CA VAL A 92 -38.48 14.39 3.30
C VAL A 92 -37.28 14.25 2.38
N ASP A 93 -37.41 14.66 1.12
CA ASP A 93 -36.30 14.65 0.16
C ASP A 93 -35.38 15.88 0.32
N GLU A 94 -34.24 15.85 -0.37
CA GLU A 94 -33.27 16.95 -0.45
C GLU A 94 -32.66 17.36 0.91
N LEU A 95 -32.09 16.41 1.65
CA LEU A 95 -31.50 16.63 2.98
C LEU A 95 -30.55 17.85 3.08
N ALA A 96 -29.79 18.10 2.01
CA ALA A 96 -28.78 19.17 1.95
C ALA A 96 -29.33 20.54 1.54
N HIS A 97 -30.62 20.62 1.21
CA HIS A 97 -31.27 21.83 0.72
C HIS A 97 -31.12 22.99 1.70
N THR A 98 -30.93 24.18 1.13
CA THR A 98 -30.88 25.43 1.88
C THR A 98 -32.25 26.09 1.85
N ASN A 99 -32.88 26.21 3.01
CA ASN A 99 -34.22 26.75 3.12
C ASN A 99 -34.25 28.20 2.67
N VAL A 100 -35.34 28.60 2.01
CA VAL A 100 -35.54 29.98 1.58
C VAL A 100 -35.52 30.93 2.79
N PRO A 101 -34.71 32.01 2.78
CA PRO A 101 -34.66 32.96 3.89
C PRO A 101 -36.03 33.62 4.11
N GLY A 102 -36.56 33.49 5.33
CA GLY A 102 -37.90 33.99 5.70
C GLY A 102 -39.05 33.01 5.44
N GLY A 103 -38.80 31.87 4.77
CA GLY A 103 -39.79 30.83 4.45
C GLY A 103 -39.97 29.73 5.52
N GLY A 104 -39.18 29.77 6.60
CA GLY A 104 -39.20 28.76 7.66
C GLY A 104 -38.35 29.15 8.87
N ARG A 105 -38.31 28.28 9.88
CA ARG A 105 -37.60 28.55 11.16
C ARG A 105 -36.10 28.30 11.12
N ASN A 106 -35.66 27.37 10.27
CA ASN A 106 -34.26 26.96 10.21
C ASN A 106 -33.65 27.28 8.83
N PRO A 107 -32.34 27.54 8.73
CA PRO A 107 -31.67 27.80 7.45
C PRO A 107 -31.43 26.54 6.59
N LYS A 108 -31.48 25.32 7.15
CA LYS A 108 -31.19 24.08 6.41
C LYS A 108 -32.27 23.01 6.62
N ARG A 109 -32.57 22.23 5.57
CA ARG A 109 -33.55 21.13 5.61
C ARG A 109 -33.24 20.08 6.67
N TRP A 110 -31.95 19.75 6.86
CA TRP A 110 -31.56 18.78 7.88
C TRP A 110 -31.90 19.24 9.32
N GLN A 111 -31.96 20.55 9.59
CA GLN A 111 -32.39 21.08 10.89
C GLN A 111 -33.90 20.95 11.07
N ASP A 112 -34.69 21.07 10.00
CA ASP A 112 -36.12 20.79 10.04
C ASP A 112 -36.35 19.30 10.34
N ILE A 113 -35.55 18.41 9.73
CA ILE A 113 -35.58 16.98 10.04
C ILE A 113 -35.22 16.72 11.50
N GLU A 114 -34.22 17.40 12.07
CA GLU A 114 -33.93 17.27 13.50
C GLU A 114 -35.10 17.67 14.40
N ARG A 115 -35.90 18.67 14.00
CA ARG A 115 -37.14 19.05 14.73
C ARG A 115 -38.21 17.97 14.63
N LEU A 116 -38.38 17.34 13.46
CA LEU A 116 -39.30 16.21 13.28
C LEU A 116 -38.89 15.02 14.16
N LEU A 117 -37.59 14.66 14.15
CA LEU A 117 -37.05 13.59 14.99
C LEU A 117 -37.21 13.91 16.48
N ALA A 118 -36.97 15.15 16.91
CA ALA A 118 -37.19 15.58 18.29
C ALA A 118 -38.66 15.53 18.72
N ALA A 119 -39.60 15.63 17.78
CA ALA A 119 -41.03 15.47 18.02
C ALA A 119 -41.48 13.99 18.07
N GLY A 120 -40.56 13.04 17.85
CA GLY A 120 -40.83 11.60 17.85
C GLY A 120 -41.26 11.02 16.50
N ILE A 121 -41.13 11.78 15.40
CA ILE A 121 -41.52 11.36 14.05
C ILE A 121 -40.32 10.67 13.38
N ASP A 122 -40.50 9.46 12.85
CA ASP A 122 -39.46 8.81 12.04
C ASP A 122 -39.32 9.52 10.69
N VAL A 123 -38.10 9.76 10.24
CA VAL A 123 -37.85 10.45 8.96
C VAL A 123 -37.09 9.56 8.00
N ILE A 124 -37.57 9.46 6.76
CA ILE A 124 -36.86 8.84 5.65
C ILE A 124 -36.48 9.93 4.67
N THR A 125 -35.19 10.06 4.38
CA THR A 125 -34.63 11.12 3.54
C THR A 125 -33.65 10.56 2.50
N ALA A 126 -33.33 11.37 1.50
CA ALA A 126 -32.30 11.06 0.51
C ALA A 126 -31.22 12.16 0.43
N VAL A 127 -29.98 11.75 0.15
CA VAL A 127 -28.84 12.66 -0.02
C VAL A 127 -27.79 12.07 -0.97
N ASN A 128 -27.07 12.92 -1.69
CA ASN A 128 -25.91 12.51 -2.50
C ASN A 128 -24.60 12.69 -1.73
N ILE A 129 -23.59 11.89 -2.08
CA ILE A 129 -22.24 12.00 -1.54
C ILE A 129 -21.61 13.38 -1.77
N GLN A 130 -21.99 14.06 -2.87
CA GLN A 130 -21.53 15.40 -3.23
C GLN A 130 -21.94 16.50 -2.24
N HIS A 131 -22.97 16.25 -1.42
CA HIS A 131 -23.46 17.20 -0.45
C HIS A 131 -22.82 17.03 0.92
N LEU A 132 -21.97 16.03 1.13
CA LEU A 132 -21.24 15.90 2.39
C LEU A 132 -20.17 16.98 2.48
N GLU A 133 -20.16 17.71 3.59
CA GLU A 133 -19.26 18.83 3.81
C GLU A 133 -17.78 18.44 3.72
N SER A 134 -17.40 17.27 4.27
CA SER A 134 -16.02 16.77 4.22
C SER A 134 -15.51 16.44 2.81
N LEU A 135 -16.44 16.16 1.88
CA LEU A 135 -16.11 15.71 0.52
C LEU A 135 -16.25 16.81 -0.53
N LYS A 136 -16.70 18.01 -0.13
CA LYS A 136 -16.97 19.15 -1.03
C LYS A 136 -15.80 19.43 -1.98
N ASP A 137 -14.60 19.63 -1.44
CA ASP A 137 -13.41 20.02 -2.23
C ASP A 137 -12.95 18.91 -3.18
N VAL A 138 -13.08 17.65 -2.75
CA VAL A 138 -12.71 16.48 -3.56
C VAL A 138 -13.70 16.32 -4.72
N VAL A 139 -14.99 16.50 -4.43
CA VAL A 139 -16.06 16.41 -5.42
C VAL A 139 -15.98 17.54 -6.44
N GLU A 140 -15.66 18.76 -6.02
CA GLU A 140 -15.43 19.88 -6.94
C GLU A 140 -14.24 19.63 -7.88
N LYS A 141 -13.13 19.07 -7.36
CA LYS A 141 -11.99 18.66 -8.20
C LYS A 141 -12.35 17.58 -9.22
N ILE A 142 -13.23 16.65 -8.86
CA ILE A 142 -13.68 15.58 -9.75
C ILE A 142 -14.67 16.10 -10.80
N THR A 143 -15.65 16.90 -10.39
CA THR A 143 -16.80 17.26 -11.24
C THR A 143 -16.63 18.60 -11.96
N GLY A 144 -15.72 19.46 -11.48
CA GLY A 144 -15.52 20.83 -11.96
C GLY A 144 -16.63 21.81 -11.56
N VAL A 145 -17.59 21.38 -10.73
CA VAL A 145 -18.76 22.20 -10.34
C VAL A 145 -18.73 22.44 -8.82
N PRO A 146 -18.71 23.72 -8.37
CA PRO A 146 -18.73 24.03 -6.95
C PRO A 146 -20.05 23.61 -6.32
N GLN A 147 -19.98 22.98 -5.15
CA GLN A 147 -21.17 22.56 -4.40
C GLN A 147 -21.52 23.60 -3.33
N HIS A 148 -22.68 24.24 -3.47
CA HIS A 148 -23.15 25.26 -2.52
C HIS A 148 -24.05 24.70 -1.42
N GLU A 149 -24.73 23.57 -1.69
CA GLU A 149 -25.60 22.89 -0.74
C GLU A 149 -24.86 21.74 -0.08
N THR A 150 -24.59 21.89 1.21
CA THR A 150 -23.89 20.91 2.04
C THR A 150 -24.67 20.53 3.29
N VAL A 151 -24.38 19.33 3.79
CA VAL A 151 -24.80 18.79 5.08
C VAL A 151 -23.55 18.31 5.85
N PRO A 152 -23.42 18.61 7.14
CA PRO A 152 -22.34 18.08 7.96
C PRO A 152 -22.38 16.55 8.02
N ASP A 153 -21.22 15.89 7.89
CA ASP A 153 -21.11 14.44 7.90
C ASP A 153 -21.77 13.79 9.14
N GLU A 154 -21.63 14.42 10.31
CA GLU A 154 -22.17 13.91 11.58
C GLU A 154 -23.71 13.74 11.53
N VAL A 155 -24.42 14.66 10.85
CA VAL A 155 -25.88 14.59 10.70
C VAL A 155 -26.30 13.33 9.96
N VAL A 156 -25.54 12.97 8.91
CA VAL A 156 -25.79 11.75 8.14
C VAL A 156 -25.33 10.52 8.92
N ARG A 157 -24.19 10.58 9.61
CA ARG A 157 -23.65 9.46 10.41
C ARG A 157 -24.53 9.08 11.59
N ARG A 158 -25.22 10.05 12.20
CA ARG A 158 -26.22 9.86 13.26
C ARG A 158 -27.49 9.14 12.80
N ALA A 159 -27.67 8.93 11.50
CA ALA A 159 -28.78 8.13 11.01
C ALA A 159 -28.74 6.71 11.58
N HIS A 160 -29.91 6.19 11.94
CA HIS A 160 -30.06 4.83 12.45
C HIS A 160 -29.80 3.80 11.37
N GLN A 161 -30.11 4.17 10.12
CA GLN A 161 -29.87 3.33 8.96
C GLN A 161 -29.45 4.19 7.78
N ILE A 162 -28.36 3.81 7.12
CA ILE A 162 -27.91 4.40 5.85
C ILE A 162 -27.94 3.29 4.81
N GLU A 163 -28.63 3.52 3.70
CA GLU A 163 -28.74 2.57 2.60
C GLU A 163 -28.11 3.18 1.35
N LEU A 164 -27.04 2.56 0.85
CA LEU A 164 -26.37 3.00 -0.36
C LEU A 164 -27.19 2.61 -1.59
N VAL A 165 -27.70 3.60 -2.32
CA VAL A 165 -28.34 3.43 -3.62
C VAL A 165 -27.27 3.51 -4.69
N ASP A 166 -26.67 2.35 -4.97
CA ASP A 166 -25.62 2.21 -5.97
C ASP A 166 -26.18 1.85 -7.35
N MET A 167 -25.57 2.43 -8.38
CA MET A 167 -25.84 2.12 -9.78
C MET A 167 -24.52 2.23 -10.56
N PRO A 168 -24.17 1.25 -11.40
CA PRO A 168 -22.99 1.35 -12.26
C PRO A 168 -23.04 2.63 -13.11
N PRO A 169 -21.91 3.33 -13.32
CA PRO A 169 -21.84 4.54 -14.13
C PRO A 169 -22.53 4.42 -15.50
N GLU A 170 -22.36 3.29 -16.18
CA GLU A 170 -22.96 3.02 -17.48
C GLU A 170 -24.48 2.86 -17.38
N GLY A 171 -24.98 2.32 -16.28
CA GLY A 171 -26.41 2.22 -15.99
C GLY A 171 -27.04 3.59 -15.76
N LEU A 172 -26.35 4.46 -15.03
CA LEU A 172 -26.80 5.83 -14.77
C LEU A 172 -26.82 6.66 -16.05
N ARG A 173 -25.75 6.58 -16.86
CA ARG A 173 -25.66 7.25 -18.17
C ARG A 173 -26.72 6.74 -19.14
N ARG A 174 -27.00 5.44 -19.18
CA ARG A 174 -28.10 4.88 -19.99
C ARG A 174 -29.45 5.44 -19.57
N ARG A 175 -29.77 5.47 -18.27
CA ARG A 175 -31.02 6.08 -17.78
C ARG A 175 -31.14 7.55 -18.17
N MET A 176 -30.03 8.27 -18.16
CA MET A 176 -29.97 9.67 -18.58
C MET A 176 -30.21 9.83 -20.08
N ALA A 177 -29.54 9.02 -20.93
CA ALA A 177 -29.72 9.04 -22.38
C ALA A 177 -31.15 8.69 -22.82
N HIS A 178 -31.87 7.89 -22.05
CA HIS A 178 -33.28 7.57 -22.28
C HIS A 178 -34.25 8.67 -21.77
N GLY A 179 -33.74 9.81 -21.29
CA GLY A 179 -34.56 10.93 -20.81
C GLY A 179 -35.19 10.72 -19.43
N ASN A 180 -34.76 9.73 -18.65
CA ASN A 180 -35.38 9.41 -17.35
C ASN A 180 -34.88 10.29 -16.18
N ILE A 181 -33.91 11.18 -16.42
CA ILE A 181 -33.23 11.94 -15.36
C ILE A 181 -33.27 13.46 -15.59
N TYR A 182 -33.05 13.91 -16.84
CA TYR A 182 -33.10 15.32 -17.29
C TYR A 182 -33.94 15.47 -18.55
N ALA A 183 -34.43 16.70 -18.79
CA ALA A 183 -35.09 17.06 -20.04
C ALA A 183 -34.11 16.94 -21.24
N PRO A 184 -34.59 16.54 -22.44
CA PRO A 184 -33.76 16.21 -23.60
C PRO A 184 -32.66 17.23 -23.92
N GLU A 185 -33.00 18.51 -23.84
CA GLU A 185 -32.13 19.65 -24.17
C GLU A 185 -30.88 19.78 -23.27
N LYS A 186 -30.92 19.22 -22.05
CA LYS A 186 -29.81 19.30 -21.08
C LYS A 186 -29.00 18.01 -20.99
N ILE A 187 -29.39 16.96 -21.70
CA ILE A 187 -28.77 15.63 -21.58
C ILE A 187 -27.33 15.66 -22.09
N ASP A 188 -27.09 16.19 -23.29
CA ASP A 188 -25.77 16.16 -23.93
C ASP A 188 -24.72 16.95 -23.15
N ALA A 189 -25.07 18.16 -22.72
CA ALA A 189 -24.19 19.02 -21.92
C ALA A 189 -23.85 18.40 -20.55
N ALA A 190 -24.79 17.72 -19.92
CA ALA A 190 -24.57 17.08 -18.63
C ALA A 190 -23.83 15.73 -18.77
N LEU A 191 -24.04 14.96 -19.85
CA LEU A 191 -23.25 13.76 -20.19
C LEU A 191 -21.80 14.11 -20.55
N ALA A 192 -21.58 15.25 -21.21
CA ALA A 192 -20.26 15.73 -21.59
C ALA A 192 -19.48 16.35 -20.41
N ASN A 193 -20.10 16.63 -19.26
CA ASN A 193 -19.45 17.27 -18.10
C ASN A 193 -19.62 16.45 -16.81
N TYR A 194 -20.69 16.68 -16.04
CA TYR A 194 -20.88 16.07 -14.72
C TYR A 194 -20.97 14.54 -14.76
N PHE A 195 -21.69 13.98 -15.76
CA PHE A 195 -21.98 12.55 -15.87
C PHE A 195 -20.96 11.77 -16.73
N ARG A 196 -19.72 12.25 -16.82
CA ARG A 196 -18.60 11.47 -17.38
C ARG A 196 -18.39 10.20 -16.56
N THR A 197 -18.09 9.08 -17.23
CA THR A 197 -17.86 7.80 -16.55
C THR A 197 -16.78 7.91 -15.47
N GLY A 198 -15.67 8.62 -15.74
CA GLY A 198 -14.62 8.84 -14.73
C GLY A 198 -15.13 9.52 -13.46
N ASN A 199 -15.92 10.60 -13.61
CA ASN A 199 -16.50 11.33 -12.48
C ASN A 199 -17.45 10.44 -11.68
N LEU A 200 -18.33 9.71 -12.36
CA LEU A 200 -19.29 8.80 -11.73
C LEU A 200 -18.59 7.63 -11.01
N THR A 201 -17.52 7.08 -11.58
CA THR A 201 -16.71 6.04 -10.92
C THR A 201 -16.05 6.57 -9.66
N ALA A 202 -15.45 7.76 -9.73
CA ALA A 202 -14.82 8.38 -8.57
C ALA A 202 -15.84 8.70 -7.46
N LEU A 203 -17.00 9.27 -7.80
CA LEU A 203 -18.07 9.52 -6.85
C LEU A 203 -18.63 8.23 -6.23
N ARG A 204 -18.73 7.14 -7.02
CA ARG A 204 -19.12 5.81 -6.54
C ARG A 204 -18.10 5.23 -5.56
N GLN A 205 -16.82 5.36 -5.85
CA GLN A 205 -15.75 4.94 -4.95
C GLN A 205 -15.77 5.74 -3.64
N LEU A 206 -15.95 7.07 -3.71
CA LEU A 206 -16.09 7.91 -2.52
C LEU A 206 -17.30 7.49 -1.68
N ALA A 207 -18.43 7.20 -2.31
CA ALA A 207 -19.63 6.75 -1.60
C ALA A 207 -19.42 5.38 -0.91
N LEU A 208 -18.76 4.43 -1.58
CA LEU A 208 -18.45 3.11 -1.01
C LEU A 208 -17.46 3.21 0.15
N LEU A 209 -16.40 4.02 0.00
CA LEU A 209 -15.40 4.22 1.05
C LEU A 209 -16.01 4.89 2.28
N TRP A 210 -16.81 5.94 2.08
CA TRP A 210 -17.47 6.64 3.18
C TRP A 210 -18.44 5.75 3.96
N VAL A 211 -19.18 4.87 3.26
CA VAL A 211 -20.06 3.88 3.90
C VAL A 211 -19.25 2.81 4.64
N ALA A 212 -18.13 2.35 4.07
CA ALA A 212 -17.23 1.40 4.73
C ALA A 212 -16.69 1.97 6.06
N ASP A 213 -16.20 3.22 6.05
CA ASP A 213 -15.72 3.91 7.25
C ASP A 213 -16.80 3.99 8.34
N ARG A 214 -18.07 4.21 7.96
CA ARG A 214 -19.20 4.23 8.91
C ARG A 214 -19.49 2.85 9.51
N VAL A 215 -19.33 1.78 8.74
CA VAL A 215 -19.50 0.40 9.24
C VAL A 215 -18.43 0.09 10.28
N ASP A 216 -17.18 0.50 10.03
CA ASP A 216 -16.08 0.34 10.99
C ASP A 216 -16.36 1.12 12.30
N GLU A 217 -16.83 2.36 12.20
CA GLU A 217 -17.22 3.18 13.36
C GLU A 217 -18.41 2.60 14.14
N ALA A 218 -19.41 2.05 13.44
CA ALA A 218 -20.54 1.34 14.05
C ALA A 218 -20.07 0.10 14.83
N LEU A 219 -19.15 -0.66 14.25
CA LEU A 219 -18.57 -1.85 14.85
C LEU A 219 -17.74 -1.50 16.08
N HIS A 220 -16.98 -0.39 16.04
CA HIS A 220 -16.24 0.11 17.21
C HIS A 220 -17.17 0.51 18.36
N THR A 221 -18.26 1.23 18.06
CA THR A 221 -19.25 1.66 19.07
C THR A 221 -19.99 0.45 19.66
N TYR A 222 -20.47 -0.46 18.83
CA TYR A 222 -21.14 -1.69 19.27
C TYR A 222 -20.23 -2.57 20.15
N ARG A 223 -18.93 -2.66 19.81
CA ARG A 223 -17.92 -3.36 20.63
C ARG A 223 -17.73 -2.72 22.00
N ALA A 224 -17.64 -1.39 22.04
CA ALA A 224 -17.47 -0.64 23.29
C ALA A 224 -18.70 -0.78 24.21
N GLU A 225 -19.91 -0.75 23.65
CA GLU A 225 -21.16 -0.85 24.40
C GLU A 225 -21.47 -2.28 24.88
N HIS A 226 -21.12 -3.30 24.10
CA HIS A 226 -21.48 -4.70 24.40
C HIS A 226 -20.35 -5.52 25.02
N ALA A 227 -19.18 -4.91 25.30
CA ALA A 227 -18.00 -5.58 25.89
C ALA A 227 -17.64 -6.91 25.20
N ILE A 228 -17.84 -7.00 23.88
CA ILE A 228 -17.63 -8.22 23.10
C ILE A 228 -16.13 -8.35 22.82
N GLY A 229 -15.43 -9.10 23.66
CA GLY A 229 -13.99 -9.39 23.54
C GLY A 229 -13.60 -10.38 22.44
N ARG A 230 -14.49 -10.71 21.50
CA ARG A 230 -14.17 -11.61 20.38
C ARG A 230 -13.76 -10.81 19.15
N VAL A 231 -12.54 -11.09 18.67
CA VAL A 231 -11.97 -10.53 17.44
C VAL A 231 -12.81 -11.02 16.28
N TRP A 232 -13.34 -10.11 15.47
CA TRP A 232 -14.03 -10.48 14.23
C TRP A 232 -12.97 -10.56 13.13
N GLU A 233 -12.72 -11.78 12.67
CA GLU A 233 -11.64 -12.20 11.76
C GLU A 233 -11.85 -11.70 10.31
N THR A 234 -11.75 -10.39 10.07
CA THR A 234 -11.69 -9.87 8.68
C THR A 234 -10.29 -9.42 8.27
N ARG A 235 -9.39 -9.18 9.24
CA ARG A 235 -7.97 -8.90 8.99
C ARG A 235 -7.11 -9.86 9.80
N GLU A 236 -6.26 -10.61 9.12
CA GLU A 236 -5.27 -11.48 9.75
C GLU A 236 -4.19 -10.60 10.38
N ARG A 237 -4.00 -10.69 11.69
CA ARG A 237 -2.94 -9.96 12.40
C ARG A 237 -1.92 -10.97 12.91
N VAL A 238 -0.81 -11.06 12.18
CA VAL A 238 0.20 -12.11 12.35
C VAL A 238 1.38 -11.56 13.11
N VAL A 239 1.64 -12.10 14.29
CA VAL A 239 2.84 -11.81 15.08
C VAL A 239 3.92 -12.83 14.78
N VAL A 240 5.14 -12.39 14.47
CA VAL A 240 6.33 -13.25 14.31
C VAL A 240 7.34 -12.98 15.42
N ALA A 241 7.69 -14.03 16.17
CA ALA A 241 8.69 -13.93 17.22
C ALA A 241 10.11 -14.07 16.64
N LEU A 242 10.96 -13.09 16.93
CA LEU A 242 12.35 -13.04 16.46
C LEU A 242 13.32 -13.27 17.61
N THR A 243 14.11 -14.34 17.48
CA THR A 243 15.18 -14.74 18.41
C THR A 243 16.52 -14.05 18.12
N GLY A 244 16.65 -13.34 16.99
CA GLY A 244 17.90 -12.69 16.56
C GLY A 244 18.90 -13.62 15.87
N GLY A 245 18.54 -14.88 15.63
CA GLY A 245 19.30 -15.82 14.83
C GLY A 245 18.98 -15.76 13.33
N PRO A 246 19.76 -16.43 12.45
CA PRO A 246 19.59 -16.42 10.99
C PRO A 246 18.26 -17.03 10.51
N GLU A 247 17.53 -17.71 11.38
CA GLU A 247 16.18 -18.24 11.12
C GLU A 247 15.11 -17.16 10.96
N GLY A 248 15.32 -15.97 11.53
CA GLY A 248 14.32 -14.89 11.55
C GLY A 248 13.87 -14.47 10.14
N ASP A 249 14.77 -14.42 9.17
CA ASP A 249 14.45 -14.07 7.77
C ASP A 249 13.42 -15.03 7.16
N THR A 250 13.51 -16.31 7.51
CA THR A 250 12.58 -17.34 7.01
C THR A 250 11.23 -17.25 7.72
N LEU A 251 11.25 -16.97 9.02
CA LEU A 251 10.03 -16.75 9.81
C LEU A 251 9.27 -15.52 9.31
N ILE A 252 9.97 -14.40 9.06
CA ILE A 252 9.38 -13.17 8.55
C ILE A 252 8.73 -13.40 7.17
N ARG A 253 9.43 -14.03 6.23
CA ARG A 253 8.86 -14.31 4.89
C ARG A 253 7.70 -15.29 4.93
N ARG A 254 7.61 -16.14 5.95
CA ARG A 254 6.48 -17.04 6.14
C ARG A 254 5.30 -16.30 6.77
N ALA A 255 5.54 -15.51 7.82
CA ALA A 255 4.54 -14.66 8.45
C ALA A 255 3.93 -13.64 7.48
N ALA A 256 4.76 -13.00 6.64
CA ALA A 256 4.28 -12.08 5.60
C ALA A 256 3.37 -12.79 4.57
N ARG A 257 3.70 -14.03 4.17
CA ARG A 257 2.81 -14.83 3.31
C ARG A 257 1.50 -15.20 3.99
N ILE A 258 1.52 -15.40 5.30
CA ILE A 258 0.30 -15.67 6.07
C ILE A 258 -0.57 -14.41 6.11
N ALA A 259 0.01 -13.26 6.45
CA ALA A 259 -0.70 -11.98 6.51
C ALA A 259 -1.28 -11.57 5.15
N ALA A 260 -0.53 -11.80 4.06
CA ALA A 260 -0.96 -11.47 2.70
C ALA A 260 -2.12 -12.33 2.15
N ARG A 261 -2.54 -13.40 2.84
CA ARG A 261 -3.70 -14.22 2.42
C ARG A 261 -5.05 -13.51 2.64
N SER A 262 -5.09 -12.50 3.50
CA SER A 262 -6.29 -11.71 3.77
C SER A 262 -6.06 -10.27 3.31
N ALA A 263 -7.07 -9.68 2.66
CA ALA A 263 -6.99 -8.30 2.19
C ALA A 263 -6.85 -7.34 3.40
N GLY A 264 -5.69 -6.71 3.54
CA GLY A 264 -5.37 -5.82 4.66
C GLY A 264 -4.87 -6.53 5.93
N GLY A 265 -4.21 -7.68 5.81
CA GLY A 265 -3.54 -8.34 6.94
C GLY A 265 -2.30 -7.58 7.45
N ASP A 266 -2.09 -7.59 8.76
CA ASP A 266 -1.00 -6.89 9.44
C ASP A 266 0.11 -7.87 9.84
N LEU A 267 1.36 -7.47 9.60
CA LEU A 267 2.55 -8.18 10.05
C LEU A 267 3.20 -7.43 11.22
N LEU A 268 3.33 -8.08 12.36
CA LEU A 268 4.06 -7.56 13.52
C LEU A 268 5.23 -8.47 13.85
N ALA A 269 6.43 -7.96 13.90
CA ALA A 269 7.60 -8.69 14.37
C ALA A 269 7.96 -8.25 15.78
N VAL A 270 8.12 -9.21 16.68
CA VAL A 270 8.46 -8.94 18.09
C VAL A 270 9.76 -9.61 18.49
N HIS A 271 10.66 -8.85 19.10
CA HIS A 271 11.85 -9.34 19.76
C HIS A 271 11.74 -9.13 21.26
N VAL A 272 11.96 -10.17 22.05
CA VAL A 272 11.98 -10.07 23.52
C VAL A 272 13.43 -9.94 24.00
N ALA A 273 13.80 -8.71 24.39
CA ALA A 273 15.09 -8.42 25.01
C ALA A 273 15.05 -8.81 26.50
N ARG A 274 16.06 -9.55 26.98
CA ARG A 274 16.14 -9.92 28.40
C ARG A 274 16.85 -8.84 29.20
N SER A 275 16.37 -8.58 30.42
CA SER A 275 16.85 -7.54 31.34
C SER A 275 18.30 -7.74 31.82
N ASP A 276 18.90 -8.90 31.51
CA ASP A 276 20.26 -9.28 31.90
C ASP A 276 21.33 -8.89 30.85
N GLY A 277 20.95 -8.33 29.69
CA GLY A 277 21.86 -7.75 28.69
C GLY A 277 22.86 -8.72 28.06
N LEU A 278 22.80 -10.00 28.42
CA LEU A 278 23.76 -11.04 28.05
C LEU A 278 23.06 -12.13 27.25
N ALA A 279 22.43 -11.75 26.15
CA ALA A 279 22.06 -12.72 25.12
C ALA A 279 23.31 -13.04 24.29
N ALA A 280 24.23 -13.83 24.85
CA ALA A 280 25.36 -14.38 24.12
C ALA A 280 24.83 -15.20 22.92
N GLY A 281 24.91 -14.63 21.72
CA GLY A 281 24.42 -15.25 20.47
C GLY A 281 23.50 -14.37 19.62
N VAL A 282 23.03 -13.22 20.12
CA VAL A 282 22.21 -12.28 19.31
C VAL A 282 23.13 -11.39 18.48
N SER A 283 23.11 -11.58 17.17
CA SER A 283 23.77 -10.67 16.24
C SER A 283 22.90 -9.43 16.05
N HIS A 284 23.32 -8.29 16.61
CA HIS A 284 22.66 -7.00 16.39
C HIS A 284 22.52 -6.67 14.89
N ALA A 285 23.48 -7.10 14.06
CA ALA A 285 23.41 -6.97 12.61
C ALA A 285 22.30 -7.82 11.98
N SER A 286 22.01 -9.00 12.54
CA SER A 286 20.90 -9.85 12.09
C SER A 286 19.54 -9.26 12.48
N LEU A 287 19.41 -8.72 13.70
CA LEU A 287 18.18 -8.03 14.12
C LEU A 287 17.91 -6.77 13.28
N ALA A 288 18.94 -5.98 12.96
CA ALA A 288 18.81 -4.81 12.08
C ALA A 288 18.37 -5.20 10.66
N ARG A 289 18.92 -6.28 10.12
CA ARG A 289 18.52 -6.84 8.81
C ARG A 289 17.08 -7.35 8.83
N GLN A 290 16.70 -8.06 9.88
CA GLN A 290 15.35 -8.60 10.07
C GLN A 290 14.32 -7.48 10.24
N ARG A 291 14.67 -6.43 10.97
CA ARG A 291 13.83 -5.23 11.08
C ARG A 291 13.59 -4.59 9.72
N ARG A 292 14.63 -4.36 8.92
CA ARG A 292 14.49 -3.84 7.55
C ARG A 292 13.59 -4.74 6.70
N LEU A 293 13.80 -6.05 6.77
CA LEU A 293 12.98 -7.01 6.02
C LEU A 293 11.49 -6.96 6.41
N VAL A 294 11.17 -6.72 7.68
CA VAL A 294 9.78 -6.55 8.15
C VAL A 294 9.19 -5.24 7.61
N GLU A 295 9.95 -4.15 7.70
CA GLU A 295 9.55 -2.83 7.21
C GLU A 295 9.34 -2.84 5.67
N ASP A 296 10.24 -3.48 4.91
CA ASP A 296 10.12 -3.67 3.44
C ASP A 296 8.88 -4.47 3.03
N LEU A 297 8.40 -5.35 3.92
CA LEU A 297 7.19 -6.16 3.73
C LEU A 297 5.92 -5.46 4.25
N GLY A 298 6.01 -4.18 4.65
CA GLY A 298 4.89 -3.40 5.16
C GLY A 298 4.48 -3.74 6.61
N GLY A 299 5.33 -4.45 7.35
CA GLY A 299 5.10 -4.81 8.75
C GLY A 299 5.75 -3.86 9.76
N SER A 300 5.37 -3.99 11.03
CA SER A 300 5.93 -3.22 12.15
C SER A 300 6.86 -4.07 13.01
N TYR A 301 7.95 -3.48 13.51
CA TYR A 301 8.92 -4.15 14.39
C TYR A 301 8.87 -3.59 15.81
N HIS A 302 8.75 -4.48 16.79
CA HIS A 302 8.61 -4.21 18.21
C HIS A 302 9.70 -4.90 19.02
N SER A 303 10.26 -4.21 20.01
CA SER A 303 11.20 -4.77 20.96
C SER A 303 10.65 -4.60 22.37
N VAL A 304 10.36 -5.71 23.04
CA VAL A 304 9.77 -5.75 24.38
C VAL A 304 10.80 -6.28 25.35
N VAL A 305 10.89 -5.70 26.54
CA VAL A 305 11.80 -6.20 27.59
C VAL A 305 11.03 -7.20 28.44
N GLY A 306 11.53 -8.44 28.54
CA GLY A 306 10.85 -9.53 29.23
C GLY A 306 11.81 -10.57 29.79
N ASP A 307 11.60 -10.93 31.05
CA ASP A 307 12.38 -11.95 31.75
C ASP A 307 11.98 -13.39 31.35
N ASP A 308 10.72 -13.58 30.98
CA ASP A 308 10.19 -14.82 30.41
C ASP A 308 9.66 -14.60 28.99
N VAL A 309 10.38 -15.14 28.02
CA VAL A 309 10.09 -14.93 26.59
C VAL A 309 8.72 -15.47 26.21
N ALA A 310 8.32 -16.63 26.74
CA ALA A 310 7.06 -17.26 26.37
C ALA A 310 5.84 -16.43 26.82
N THR A 311 5.81 -16.05 28.09
CA THR A 311 4.72 -15.23 28.65
C THR A 311 4.68 -13.86 27.97
N THR A 312 5.83 -13.21 27.81
CA THR A 312 5.93 -11.89 27.17
C THR A 312 5.43 -11.90 25.71
N LEU A 313 5.72 -12.96 24.95
CA LEU A 313 5.23 -13.09 23.57
C LEU A 313 3.71 -13.24 23.50
N VAL A 314 3.11 -13.99 24.42
CA VAL A 314 1.65 -14.18 24.47
C VAL A 314 0.96 -12.91 24.95
N GLU A 315 1.50 -12.23 25.96
CA GLU A 315 0.98 -10.94 26.43
C GLU A 315 1.01 -9.89 25.32
N PHE A 316 2.12 -9.79 24.59
CA PHE A 316 2.24 -8.90 23.44
C PHE A 316 1.23 -9.27 22.34
N ALA A 317 1.13 -10.56 21.99
CA ALA A 317 0.19 -11.02 20.97
C ALA A 317 -1.27 -10.72 21.34
N ARG A 318 -1.64 -10.84 22.62
CA ARG A 318 -2.97 -10.45 23.12
C ARG A 318 -3.20 -8.95 23.10
N ALA A 319 -2.21 -8.16 23.54
CA ALA A 319 -2.31 -6.70 23.54
C ALA A 319 -2.54 -6.14 22.13
N GLU A 320 -1.88 -6.72 21.12
CA GLU A 320 -2.02 -6.34 19.72
C GLU A 320 -3.23 -6.99 19.01
N ASN A 321 -4.02 -7.80 19.71
CA ASN A 321 -5.14 -8.59 19.17
C ASN A 321 -4.72 -9.46 17.97
N ALA A 322 -3.60 -10.17 18.09
CA ALA A 322 -3.09 -11.05 17.06
C ALA A 322 -3.97 -12.28 16.87
N THR A 323 -4.25 -12.64 15.62
CA THR A 323 -4.95 -13.89 15.26
C THR A 323 -3.98 -15.06 15.23
N GLN A 324 -2.72 -14.81 14.83
CA GLN A 324 -1.72 -15.85 14.67
C GLN A 324 -0.36 -15.46 15.25
N LEU A 325 0.36 -16.46 15.77
CA LEU A 325 1.70 -16.32 16.33
C LEU A 325 2.67 -17.30 15.67
N VAL A 326 3.64 -16.79 14.91
CA VAL A 326 4.65 -17.56 14.17
C VAL A 326 5.92 -17.69 15.00
N LEU A 327 6.34 -18.93 15.27
CA LEU A 327 7.51 -19.27 16.08
C LEU A 327 8.45 -20.22 15.31
N GLY A 328 9.76 -20.03 15.48
CA GLY A 328 10.77 -20.99 15.02
C GLY A 328 10.82 -22.26 15.88
N THR A 329 11.02 -23.43 15.27
CA THR A 329 11.22 -24.67 16.02
C THR A 329 12.68 -24.84 16.46
N SER A 330 12.94 -24.89 17.77
CA SER A 330 14.22 -25.34 18.32
C SER A 330 14.19 -26.85 18.64
N ARG A 331 15.07 -27.67 18.04
CA ARG A 331 15.23 -29.09 18.43
C ARG A 331 16.18 -29.18 19.63
N ARG A 332 15.65 -29.51 20.81
CA ARG A 332 16.43 -29.83 22.03
C ARG A 332 16.53 -31.34 22.22
N GLY A 333 17.70 -31.82 22.67
CA GLY A 333 17.92 -33.23 23.01
C GLY A 333 17.12 -33.68 24.24
N HIS A 334 16.89 -35.00 24.38
CA HIS A 334 16.05 -35.55 25.45
C HIS A 334 16.59 -35.24 26.86
N LEU A 335 17.92 -35.27 27.03
CA LEU A 335 18.57 -34.99 28.32
C LEU A 335 18.43 -33.50 28.73
N GLU A 336 18.53 -32.60 27.77
CA GLU A 336 18.46 -31.16 27.99
C GLU A 336 17.04 -30.71 28.35
N ARG A 337 16.03 -31.39 27.78
CA ARG A 337 14.61 -31.20 28.09
C ARG A 337 14.26 -31.63 29.52
N PHE A 338 14.90 -32.69 30.01
CA PHE A 338 14.72 -33.17 31.39
C PHE A 338 15.33 -32.20 32.44
N LEU A 339 16.49 -31.61 32.14
CA LEU A 339 17.22 -30.74 33.08
C LEU A 339 16.74 -29.27 33.10
N THR A 340 16.15 -28.77 32.02
CA THR A 340 15.83 -27.33 31.87
C THR A 340 14.34 -27.00 31.74
N GLY A 341 13.46 -28.01 31.70
CA GLY A 341 12.01 -27.83 31.58
C GLY A 341 11.50 -27.60 30.15
N PRO A 342 10.19 -27.36 29.97
CA PRO A 342 9.56 -27.20 28.65
C PRO A 342 10.11 -26.00 27.87
N GLY A 343 10.05 -26.10 26.53
CA GLY A 343 10.61 -25.06 25.65
C GLY A 343 9.68 -23.88 25.40
N THR A 344 10.24 -22.75 24.96
CA THR A 344 9.48 -21.51 24.69
C THR A 344 8.29 -21.77 23.77
N GLY A 345 8.44 -22.59 22.72
CA GLY A 345 7.33 -22.94 21.83
C GLY A 345 6.25 -23.81 22.49
N GLU A 346 6.59 -24.65 23.46
CA GLU A 346 5.67 -25.52 24.18
C GLU A 346 4.89 -24.72 25.24
N THR A 347 5.59 -23.86 25.97
CA THR A 347 4.99 -22.89 26.90
C THR A 347 4.08 -21.89 26.18
N VAL A 348 4.49 -21.37 25.02
CA VAL A 348 3.64 -20.45 24.23
C VAL A 348 2.38 -21.17 23.73
N THR A 349 2.49 -22.41 23.26
CA THR A 349 1.31 -23.19 22.82
C THR A 349 0.34 -23.47 23.98
N ALA A 350 0.86 -23.66 25.20
CA ALA A 350 0.03 -23.85 26.38
C ALA A 350 -0.65 -22.54 26.85
N LEU A 351 -0.04 -21.39 26.59
CA LEU A 351 -0.53 -20.08 27.03
C LEU A 351 -1.34 -19.31 25.96
N SER A 352 -1.24 -19.70 24.68
CA SER A 352 -1.78 -18.94 23.55
C SER A 352 -3.30 -18.82 23.53
N GLY A 353 -4.03 -19.75 24.17
CA GLY A 353 -5.49 -19.74 24.19
C GLY A 353 -6.05 -19.78 22.77
N ASP A 354 -6.79 -18.74 22.39
CA ASP A 354 -7.45 -18.59 21.08
C ASP A 354 -6.52 -18.12 19.94
N ILE A 355 -5.22 -17.90 20.21
CA ILE A 355 -4.24 -17.47 19.20
C ILE A 355 -3.61 -18.68 18.52
N ASP A 356 -3.69 -18.75 17.18
CA ASP A 356 -3.14 -19.86 16.39
C ASP A 356 -1.60 -19.82 16.34
N VAL A 357 -0.95 -20.83 16.93
CA VAL A 357 0.53 -20.90 17.00
C VAL A 357 1.10 -21.72 15.83
N HIS A 358 1.77 -21.02 14.91
CA HIS A 358 2.43 -21.62 13.75
C HIS A 358 3.92 -21.91 14.03
N ARG A 359 4.26 -23.18 14.20
CA ARG A 359 5.65 -23.63 14.40
C ARG A 359 6.31 -23.96 13.05
N VAL A 360 7.26 -23.13 12.62
CA VAL A 360 7.95 -23.28 11.33
C VAL A 360 9.28 -24.01 11.51
N THR A 361 9.41 -25.15 10.83
CA THR A 361 10.68 -25.89 10.67
C THR A 361 11.52 -25.27 9.57
N HIS A 362 12.83 -25.07 9.81
CA HIS A 362 13.76 -24.48 8.84
C HIS A 362 15.01 -25.36 8.65
N GLU A 363 15.62 -25.37 7.46
CA GLU A 363 16.77 -26.23 7.11
C GLU A 363 18.03 -25.97 7.96
N ARG A 364 18.10 -24.81 8.63
CA ARG A 364 19.18 -24.46 9.58
C ARG A 364 18.87 -24.82 11.04
N ALA A 365 17.81 -25.58 11.30
CA ALA A 365 17.44 -26.07 12.62
C ALA A 365 18.43 -27.16 13.07
N GLY A 366 19.63 -26.75 13.48
CA GLY A 366 20.67 -27.69 13.92
C GLY A 366 22.10 -27.15 14.04
N ARG A 367 22.37 -25.86 13.79
CA ARG A 367 23.74 -25.32 13.89
C ARG A 367 23.92 -24.09 14.79
N GLY A 368 22.92 -23.75 15.60
CA GLY A 368 23.09 -22.77 16.67
C GLY A 368 23.49 -23.46 17.97
N THR A 369 24.76 -23.40 18.33
CA THR A 369 25.20 -23.71 19.70
C THR A 369 24.60 -22.70 20.68
N LEU A 370 23.76 -23.23 21.58
CA LEU A 370 23.51 -22.79 22.96
C LEU A 370 23.08 -21.32 23.19
N LEU A 371 21.78 -21.14 23.50
CA LEU A 371 21.34 -20.03 24.36
C LEU A 371 21.68 -20.37 25.83
N PRO A 372 22.25 -19.45 26.62
CA PRO A 372 22.47 -19.68 28.03
C PRO A 372 21.15 -19.64 28.80
N SER A 373 20.87 -20.72 29.52
CA SER A 373 19.77 -20.81 30.48
C SER A 373 19.99 -19.87 31.67
N ARG A 374 18.87 -19.33 32.16
CA ARG A 374 18.68 -18.52 33.36
C ARG A 374 19.40 -19.21 34.54
N ARG A 375 20.38 -18.51 35.16
CA ARG A 375 21.20 -18.89 36.34
C ARG A 375 22.69 -19.29 36.14
N ARG A 376 23.38 -18.93 35.05
CA ARG A 376 24.81 -19.27 34.91
C ARG A 376 25.73 -18.04 34.93
N THR A 377 26.21 -17.68 36.12
CA THR A 377 27.18 -16.59 36.34
C THR A 377 28.64 -17.01 36.13
N LEU A 378 28.92 -18.27 35.75
CA LEU A 378 30.27 -18.77 35.51
C LEU A 378 30.29 -19.66 34.25
N SER A 379 31.35 -19.53 33.43
CA SER A 379 31.63 -20.41 32.28
C SER A 379 31.61 -21.88 32.70
N THR A 380 31.07 -22.77 31.86
CA THR A 380 30.97 -24.22 32.13
C THR A 380 32.33 -24.82 32.51
N ALA A 381 33.42 -24.32 31.93
CA ALA A 381 34.78 -24.71 32.28
C ALA A 381 35.15 -24.30 33.72
N ARG A 382 34.78 -23.10 34.17
CA ARG A 382 35.04 -22.62 35.54
C ARG A 382 34.14 -23.27 36.58
N MET A 383 32.94 -23.70 36.21
CA MET A 383 31.98 -24.35 37.09
C MET A 383 32.45 -25.74 37.54
N ILE A 384 33.20 -26.44 36.70
CA ILE A 384 33.80 -27.75 37.02
C ILE A 384 35.23 -27.55 37.54
N ALA A 385 36.03 -26.70 36.88
CA ALA A 385 37.42 -26.48 37.28
C ALA A 385 37.55 -25.87 38.69
N GLY A 386 36.63 -25.00 39.11
CA GLY A 386 36.65 -24.38 40.43
C GLY A 386 36.51 -25.40 41.58
N PRO A 387 35.40 -26.17 41.65
CA PRO A 387 35.22 -27.21 42.66
C PRO A 387 36.30 -28.29 42.61
N VAL A 388 36.72 -28.70 41.41
CA VAL A 388 37.82 -29.67 41.24
C VAL A 388 39.13 -29.11 41.79
N ALA A 389 39.47 -27.85 41.49
CA ALA A 389 40.65 -27.19 42.06
C ALA A 389 40.56 -27.06 43.59
N GLY A 390 39.36 -26.83 44.14
CA GLY A 390 39.12 -26.79 45.58
C GLY A 390 39.37 -28.12 46.29
N LEU A 391 39.18 -29.25 45.61
CA LEU A 391 39.54 -30.57 46.15
C LEU A 391 41.02 -30.90 45.92
N VAL A 392 41.51 -30.65 44.71
CA VAL A 392 42.83 -31.12 44.26
C VAL A 392 43.97 -30.28 44.85
N LEU A 393 43.84 -28.95 44.87
CA LEU A 393 44.93 -28.07 45.27
C LEU A 393 45.33 -28.23 46.75
N PRO A 394 44.39 -28.32 47.72
CA PRO A 394 44.76 -28.61 49.11
C PRO A 394 45.39 -29.98 49.30
N VAL A 395 44.96 -31.00 48.54
CA VAL A 395 45.56 -32.34 48.57
C VAL A 395 47.00 -32.31 48.06
N LEU A 396 47.25 -31.68 46.91
CA LEU A 396 48.61 -31.51 46.37
C LEU A 396 49.51 -30.74 47.34
N LEU A 397 48.99 -29.68 47.96
CA LEU A 397 49.73 -28.91 48.95
C LEU A 397 50.07 -29.75 50.19
N THR A 398 49.15 -30.60 50.64
CA THR A 398 49.39 -31.56 51.74
C THR A 398 50.53 -32.50 51.42
N VAL A 399 50.54 -33.08 50.21
CA VAL A 399 51.60 -34.00 49.77
C VAL A 399 52.95 -33.28 49.72
N ALA A 400 53.00 -32.07 49.18
CA ALA A 400 54.23 -31.27 49.11
C ALA A 400 54.77 -30.92 50.50
N LEU A 401 53.92 -30.45 51.41
CA LEU A 401 54.30 -30.11 52.78
C LEU A 401 54.72 -31.34 53.59
N ALA A 402 54.10 -32.50 53.35
CA ALA A 402 54.49 -33.74 54.00
C ALA A 402 55.93 -34.20 53.67
N GLN A 403 56.47 -33.84 52.50
CA GLN A 403 57.87 -34.15 52.13
C GLN A 403 58.89 -33.31 52.91
N VAL A 404 58.47 -32.14 53.39
CA VAL A 404 59.35 -31.14 54.04
C VAL A 404 59.02 -31.03 55.54
N ARG A 405 58.34 -32.05 56.06
CA ARG A 405 57.80 -32.11 57.42
C ARG A 405 58.91 -31.94 58.45
N GLY A 406 58.70 -31.04 59.40
CA GLY A 406 59.65 -30.72 60.48
C GLY A 406 60.58 -29.53 60.20
N THR A 407 60.59 -28.99 58.98
CA THR A 407 61.32 -27.75 58.67
C THR A 407 60.46 -26.50 58.79
N LEU A 408 59.15 -26.62 58.56
CA LEU A 408 58.16 -25.56 58.71
C LEU A 408 57.40 -25.75 60.01
N ASN A 409 57.03 -24.63 60.65
CA ASN A 409 56.15 -24.65 61.80
C ASN A 409 54.68 -24.73 61.36
N LEU A 410 53.81 -25.21 62.25
CA LEU A 410 52.36 -25.37 62.00
C LEU A 410 51.71 -24.07 61.51
N THR A 411 52.18 -22.91 61.98
CA THR A 411 51.69 -21.60 61.55
C THR A 411 51.97 -21.33 60.06
N SER A 412 53.17 -21.67 59.57
CA SER A 412 53.53 -21.49 58.16
C SER A 412 52.71 -22.42 57.26
N GLU A 413 52.50 -23.67 57.70
CA GLU A 413 51.67 -24.64 57.00
C GLU A 413 50.23 -24.14 56.88
N ALA A 414 49.64 -23.66 57.99
CA ALA A 414 48.29 -23.11 58.00
C ALA A 414 48.12 -21.89 57.05
N LEU A 415 49.11 -20.98 57.00
CA LEU A 415 49.10 -19.82 56.10
C LEU A 415 49.17 -20.23 54.62
N LEU A 416 49.92 -21.28 54.28
CA LEU A 416 49.99 -21.79 52.90
C LEU A 416 48.66 -22.41 52.46
N PHE A 417 47.98 -23.15 53.34
CA PHE A 417 46.63 -23.63 53.07
C PHE A 417 45.64 -22.48 52.90
N LEU A 418 45.78 -21.42 53.70
CA LEU A 418 44.94 -20.23 53.57
C LEU A 418 45.12 -19.55 52.20
N LEU A 419 46.37 -19.39 51.76
CA LEU A 419 46.70 -18.83 50.46
C LEU A 419 46.11 -19.67 49.31
N ALA A 420 46.19 -21.00 49.41
CA ALA A 420 45.59 -21.90 48.43
C ALA A 420 44.06 -21.74 48.34
N VAL A 421 43.38 -21.62 49.48
CA VAL A 421 41.91 -21.38 49.54
C VAL A 421 41.54 -20.05 48.87
N VAL A 422 42.30 -18.99 49.13
CA VAL A 422 42.10 -17.68 48.47
C VAL A 422 42.32 -17.79 46.96
N GLY A 423 43.37 -18.48 46.52
CA GLY A 423 43.65 -18.70 45.10
C GLY A 423 42.52 -19.45 44.37
N VAL A 424 41.99 -20.52 44.97
CA VAL A 424 40.85 -21.26 44.42
C VAL A 424 39.59 -20.39 44.35
N ALA A 425 39.36 -19.56 45.35
CA ALA A 425 38.20 -18.68 45.39
C ALA A 425 38.20 -17.62 44.29
N CYS A 426 39.37 -17.06 43.95
CA CYS A 426 39.54 -16.14 42.83
C CYS A 426 39.20 -16.79 41.48
N ILE A 427 39.38 -18.11 41.35
CA ILE A 427 39.16 -18.85 40.10
C ILE A 427 37.71 -19.37 40.00
N GLY A 428 37.20 -19.98 41.08
CA GLY A 428 35.95 -20.75 41.10
C GLY A 428 34.77 -20.12 41.84
N GLY A 429 34.98 -19.00 42.54
CA GLY A 429 33.96 -18.31 43.31
C GLY A 429 33.64 -18.99 44.66
N VAL A 430 32.49 -18.64 45.24
CA VAL A 430 32.14 -18.95 46.64
C VAL A 430 32.07 -20.45 46.91
N THR A 431 31.46 -21.24 46.02
CA THR A 431 31.31 -22.69 46.22
C THR A 431 32.66 -23.41 46.22
N SER A 432 33.59 -23.00 45.35
CA SER A 432 34.96 -23.54 45.32
C SER A 432 35.77 -23.13 46.54
N ALA A 433 35.58 -21.91 47.04
CA ALA A 433 36.20 -21.43 48.27
C ALA A 433 35.76 -22.25 49.50
N VAL A 434 34.45 -22.53 49.61
CA VAL A 434 33.90 -23.34 50.69
C VAL A 434 34.47 -24.76 50.64
N ILE A 435 34.43 -25.41 49.47
CA ILE A 435 35.01 -26.75 49.28
C ILE A 435 36.49 -26.75 49.66
N ALA A 436 37.28 -25.80 49.15
CA ALA A 436 38.70 -25.68 49.47
C ALA A 436 38.96 -25.48 50.96
N SER A 437 38.15 -24.65 51.64
CA SER A 437 38.32 -24.39 53.08
C SER A 437 38.05 -25.62 53.94
N VAL A 438 37.02 -26.40 53.60
CA VAL A 438 36.68 -27.64 54.31
C VAL A 438 37.76 -28.69 54.07
N THR A 439 38.17 -28.88 52.81
CA THR A 439 39.23 -29.83 52.46
C THR A 439 40.57 -29.45 53.11
N ALA A 440 40.96 -28.17 53.07
CA ALA A 440 42.17 -27.68 53.72
C ALA A 440 42.13 -27.87 55.25
N SER A 441 40.99 -27.58 55.90
CA SER A 441 40.86 -27.74 57.34
C SER A 441 40.95 -29.20 57.78
N LEU A 442 40.31 -30.13 57.06
CA LEU A 442 40.39 -31.56 57.35
C LEU A 442 41.80 -32.12 57.15
N LEU A 443 42.48 -31.72 56.08
CA LEU A 443 43.85 -32.16 55.80
C LEU A 443 44.84 -31.59 56.81
N LEU A 444 44.69 -30.32 57.18
CA LEU A 444 45.52 -29.68 58.21
C LEU A 444 45.36 -30.40 59.56
N ASN A 445 44.12 -30.71 59.96
CA ASN A 445 43.85 -31.41 61.22
C ASN A 445 44.42 -32.83 61.24
N TYR A 446 44.22 -33.61 60.18
CA TYR A 446 44.66 -35.00 60.15
C TYR A 446 46.18 -35.15 60.01
N TRP A 447 46.84 -34.29 59.23
CA TRP A 447 48.27 -34.45 58.89
C TRP A 447 49.21 -33.59 59.72
N PHE A 448 48.81 -32.43 60.26
CA PHE A 448 49.77 -31.49 60.85
C PHE A 448 49.51 -31.16 62.32
N ILE A 449 48.31 -31.44 62.84
CA ILE A 449 47.97 -31.23 64.26
C ILE A 449 48.21 -32.53 65.05
N PRO A 450 49.06 -32.54 66.11
CA PRO A 450 49.24 -33.71 66.97
C PRO A 450 48.00 -34.02 67.83
N PRO A 451 47.64 -35.30 68.08
CA PRO A 451 48.21 -36.52 67.50
C PRO A 451 47.87 -36.69 66.00
N ILE A 452 48.91 -36.88 65.19
CA ILE A 452 48.82 -37.02 63.73
C ILE A 452 48.10 -38.33 63.37
N GLY A 453 47.27 -38.30 62.33
CA GLY A 453 46.54 -39.47 61.83
C GLY A 453 45.21 -39.74 62.55
N GLN A 454 44.77 -38.83 63.40
CA GLN A 454 43.47 -38.86 64.07
C GLN A 454 42.78 -37.50 63.93
N PHE A 455 41.45 -37.49 63.79
CA PHE A 455 40.69 -36.23 63.78
C PHE A 455 40.45 -35.75 65.21
N THR A 456 41.09 -34.66 65.60
CA THR A 456 40.97 -34.07 66.94
C THR A 456 40.01 -32.89 66.95
N LEU A 457 38.71 -33.19 66.87
CA LEU A 457 37.65 -32.17 66.87
C LEU A 457 37.39 -31.54 68.26
N ASN A 458 37.97 -32.11 69.32
CA ASN A 458 37.77 -31.66 70.71
C ASN A 458 38.91 -30.79 71.28
N ASP A 459 39.93 -30.45 70.49
CA ASP A 459 40.99 -29.53 70.90
C ASP A 459 40.58 -28.06 70.63
N PRO A 460 40.63 -27.15 71.62
CA PRO A 460 40.35 -25.72 71.41
C PRO A 460 41.20 -25.10 70.29
N ASN A 461 42.43 -25.58 70.05
CA ASN A 461 43.28 -25.08 68.96
C ASN A 461 42.77 -25.51 67.58
N ALA A 462 42.22 -26.73 67.46
CA ALA A 462 41.63 -27.22 66.23
C ALA A 462 40.32 -26.49 65.90
N LEU A 463 39.51 -26.18 66.93
CA LEU A 463 38.31 -25.36 66.79
C LEU A 463 38.64 -23.92 66.38
N LEU A 464 39.71 -23.34 66.94
CA LEU A 464 40.19 -22.01 66.57
C LEU A 464 40.65 -21.96 65.10
N ALA A 465 41.40 -22.98 64.65
CA ALA A 465 41.84 -23.07 63.25
C ALA A 465 40.63 -23.14 62.30
N LEU A 466 39.64 -24.00 62.59
CA LEU A 466 38.41 -24.10 61.81
C LEU A 466 37.64 -22.76 61.75
N ALA A 467 37.56 -22.04 62.88
CA ALA A 467 36.92 -20.73 62.94
C ALA A 467 37.65 -19.68 62.08
N VAL A 468 38.98 -19.64 62.11
CA VAL A 468 39.78 -18.73 61.27
C VAL A 468 39.59 -19.05 59.79
N PHE A 469 39.60 -20.32 59.39
CA PHE A 469 39.32 -20.72 58.01
C PHE A 469 37.90 -20.34 57.57
N ALA A 470 36.90 -20.49 58.45
CA ALA A 470 35.53 -20.07 58.17
C ALA A 470 35.40 -18.55 57.99
N VAL A 471 36.07 -17.75 58.82
CA VAL A 471 36.11 -16.28 58.70
C VAL A 471 36.79 -15.86 57.39
N VAL A 472 37.91 -16.48 57.03
CA VAL A 472 38.58 -16.16 55.76
C VAL A 472 37.73 -16.59 54.56
N ALA A 473 37.08 -17.76 54.61
CA ALA A 473 36.12 -18.17 53.58
C ALA A 473 34.96 -17.17 53.44
N ALA A 474 34.45 -16.63 54.56
CA ALA A 474 33.39 -15.62 54.55
C ALA A 474 33.85 -14.27 53.97
N ILE A 475 35.06 -13.80 54.33
CA ILE A 475 35.65 -12.56 53.79
C ILE A 475 35.87 -12.70 52.29
N VAL A 476 36.41 -13.84 51.86
CA VAL A 476 36.64 -14.14 50.45
C VAL A 476 35.32 -14.26 49.68
N ALA A 477 34.30 -14.89 50.26
CA ALA A 477 32.96 -14.93 49.68
C ALA A 477 32.37 -13.51 49.53
N ALA A 478 32.53 -12.65 50.54
CA ALA A 478 32.10 -11.26 50.49
C ALA A 478 32.89 -10.45 49.45
N ALA A 479 34.20 -10.70 49.28
CA ALA A 479 35.04 -10.04 48.28
C ALA A 479 34.66 -10.42 46.84
N VAL A 480 34.42 -11.72 46.60
CA VAL A 480 33.94 -12.24 45.31
C VAL A 480 32.54 -11.67 44.99
N ASP A 481 31.65 -11.66 45.98
CA ASP A 481 30.29 -11.14 45.80
C ASP A 481 30.29 -9.61 45.58
N ARG A 482 31.22 -8.88 46.20
CA ARG A 482 31.46 -7.45 45.93
C ARG A 482 31.97 -7.21 44.50
N SER A 483 32.86 -8.06 44.00
CA SER A 483 33.35 -8.02 42.61
C SER A 483 32.23 -8.27 41.60
N LEU A 484 31.37 -9.26 41.85
CA LEU A 484 30.20 -9.55 41.01
C LEU A 484 29.16 -8.42 41.02
N ARG A 485 28.97 -7.74 42.16
CA ARG A 485 28.09 -6.56 42.27
C ARG A 485 28.64 -5.37 41.50
N LEU A 486 29.96 -5.17 41.47
CA LEU A 486 30.60 -4.08 40.71
C LEU A 486 30.34 -4.22 39.20
N SER A 487 30.53 -5.44 38.65
CA SER A 487 30.28 -5.72 37.23
C SER A 487 28.81 -5.60 36.83
N ARG A 488 27.86 -5.86 37.76
CA ARG A 488 26.43 -5.68 37.50
C ARG A 488 26.00 -4.21 37.46
N ARG A 489 26.67 -3.34 38.24
CA ARG A 489 26.37 -1.90 38.25
C ARG A 489 26.86 -1.22 36.96
N SER A 490 28.03 -1.59 36.45
CA SER A 490 28.52 -1.05 35.17
C SER A 490 27.67 -1.52 33.99
N ALA A 491 27.24 -2.79 33.99
CA ALA A 491 26.35 -3.32 32.96
C ALA A 491 24.94 -2.69 32.98
N ARG A 492 24.37 -2.43 34.16
CA ARG A 492 23.08 -1.72 34.29
C ARG A 492 23.16 -0.27 33.84
N ALA A 493 24.19 0.46 34.25
CA ALA A 493 24.39 1.84 33.82
C ALA A 493 24.58 1.95 32.29
N ALA A 494 25.22 0.96 31.66
CA ALA A 494 25.35 0.89 30.20
C ALA A 494 24.01 0.58 29.52
N ALA A 495 23.24 -0.39 30.02
CA ALA A 495 21.94 -0.76 29.46
C ALA A 495 20.87 0.34 29.66
N GLU A 496 20.89 1.06 30.79
CA GLU A 496 20.03 2.22 31.05
C GLU A 496 20.38 3.39 30.13
N ALA A 497 21.67 3.65 29.88
CA ALA A 497 22.09 4.67 28.91
C ALA A 497 21.69 4.31 27.47
N GLU A 498 21.77 3.04 27.09
CA GLU A 498 21.43 2.55 25.74
C GLU A 498 19.91 2.52 25.49
N THR A 499 19.11 2.18 26.51
CA THR A 499 17.63 2.26 26.45
C THR A 499 17.12 3.70 26.44
N MET A 500 17.74 4.60 27.20
CA MET A 500 17.39 6.02 27.15
C MET A 500 17.77 6.65 25.80
N SER A 501 18.87 6.21 25.20
CA SER A 501 19.26 6.57 23.83
C SER A 501 18.31 6.02 22.76
N SER A 502 17.75 4.81 22.93
CA SER A 502 16.82 4.22 21.97
C SER A 502 15.40 4.79 22.08
N LEU A 503 14.96 5.15 23.29
CA LEU A 503 13.72 5.86 23.55
C LEU A 503 13.75 7.29 22.98
N ALA A 504 14.85 8.03 23.19
CA ALA A 504 15.06 9.32 22.53
C ALA A 504 15.01 9.21 21.00
N GLY A 505 15.54 8.12 20.43
CA GLY A 505 15.48 7.81 19.00
C GLY A 505 14.14 7.29 18.49
N SER A 506 13.15 6.99 19.36
CA SER A 506 11.80 6.55 18.99
C SER A 506 10.81 7.72 18.90
N ILE A 507 10.99 8.74 19.75
CA ILE A 507 10.15 9.95 19.83
C ILE A 507 10.38 10.89 18.62
N VAL A 508 11.41 10.64 17.82
CA VAL A 508 11.85 11.50 16.70
C VAL A 508 11.48 10.92 15.32
N ARG A 509 10.91 9.70 15.23
CA ARG A 509 10.64 8.99 13.95
C ARG A 509 9.37 9.40 13.20
N GLY A 510 8.64 10.41 13.66
CA GLY A 510 7.48 10.93 12.95
C GLY A 510 7.87 11.88 11.83
N GLY A 511 8.41 11.37 10.71
CA GLY A 511 8.51 12.10 9.43
C GLY A 511 9.14 13.50 9.46
N GLN A 512 9.98 13.82 10.45
CA GLN A 512 10.50 15.18 10.61
C GLN A 512 11.63 15.46 9.61
N THR A 513 11.55 16.61 8.95
CA THR A 513 12.58 17.13 8.03
C THR A 513 13.87 17.45 8.80
N ILE A 514 15.04 17.34 8.16
CA ILE A 514 16.36 17.63 8.77
C ILE A 514 16.38 18.95 9.60
N PRO A 515 15.77 20.07 9.14
CA PRO A 515 15.70 21.30 9.93
C PRO A 515 15.01 21.14 11.30
N ALA A 516 13.96 20.31 11.37
CA ALA A 516 13.24 20.06 12.62
C ALA A 516 14.07 19.19 13.59
N LEU A 517 14.91 18.29 13.08
CA LEU A 517 15.84 17.52 13.90
C LEU A 517 16.94 18.39 14.51
N LEU A 518 17.46 19.35 13.73
CA LEU A 518 18.45 20.32 14.20
C LEU A 518 17.84 21.25 15.25
N GLU A 519 16.65 21.79 14.99
CA GLU A 519 15.97 22.68 15.93
C GLU A 519 15.67 21.98 17.27
N ARG A 520 15.20 20.73 17.21
CA ARG A 520 14.93 19.96 18.41
C ARG A 520 16.18 19.61 19.20
N THR A 521 17.31 19.39 18.49
CA THR A 521 18.62 19.20 19.13
C THR A 521 19.04 20.50 19.82
N ARG A 522 18.88 21.65 19.17
CA ARG A 522 19.16 22.97 19.75
C ARG A 522 18.36 23.20 21.04
N GLU A 523 17.06 22.94 21.00
CA GLU A 523 16.16 23.08 22.15
C GLU A 523 16.50 22.13 23.30
N THR A 524 16.71 20.84 23.01
CA THR A 524 16.95 19.80 24.02
C THR A 524 18.23 20.05 24.81
N PHE A 525 19.28 20.53 24.14
CA PHE A 525 20.56 20.83 24.78
C PHE A 525 20.66 22.29 25.27
N GLY A 526 19.68 23.15 24.98
CA GLY A 526 19.68 24.56 25.35
C GLY A 526 20.83 25.32 24.69
N MET A 527 21.05 25.09 23.40
CA MET A 527 22.16 25.66 22.62
C MET A 527 21.67 26.87 21.80
N GLU A 528 22.60 27.71 21.37
CA GLU A 528 22.31 28.89 20.55
C GLU A 528 22.04 28.50 19.09
N SER A 529 22.80 27.54 18.56
CA SER A 529 22.58 26.97 17.24
C SER A 529 22.93 25.48 17.20
N ALA A 530 22.33 24.76 16.24
CA ALA A 530 22.67 23.39 15.88
C ALA A 530 22.70 23.28 14.36
N GLU A 531 23.86 22.93 13.82
CA GLU A 531 24.12 22.92 12.37
C GLU A 531 24.77 21.60 11.97
N LEU A 532 24.49 21.16 10.74
CA LEU A 532 25.19 20.05 10.13
C LEU A 532 26.26 20.63 9.20
N VAL A 533 27.51 20.23 9.40
CA VAL A 533 28.69 20.75 8.68
C VAL A 533 29.56 19.59 8.20
N ASP A 534 30.24 19.77 7.08
CA ASP A 534 31.08 18.70 6.51
C ASP A 534 32.41 18.53 7.26
N GLU A 535 32.87 19.60 7.92
CA GLU A 535 34.08 19.64 8.72
C GLU A 535 33.81 20.22 10.12
N PRO A 536 34.48 19.70 11.17
CA PRO A 536 34.26 20.17 12.52
C PRO A 536 34.80 21.61 12.66
N PRO A 537 33.98 22.58 13.14
CA PRO A 537 34.44 23.95 13.30
C PRO A 537 35.45 24.05 14.45
N ASP A 538 36.62 24.65 14.19
CA ASP A 538 37.62 24.95 15.22
C ASP A 538 37.37 26.34 15.81
N ALA A 539 36.38 26.44 16.70
CA ALA A 539 36.01 27.69 17.35
C ALA A 539 35.68 27.47 18.83
N GLU A 540 36.10 28.41 19.68
CA GLU A 540 35.81 28.36 21.13
C GLU A 540 34.28 28.39 21.37
N GLY A 541 33.80 27.48 22.21
CA GLY A 541 32.37 27.36 22.51
C GLY A 541 31.55 26.48 21.55
N VAL A 542 32.20 25.80 20.60
CA VAL A 542 31.55 24.85 19.69
C VAL A 542 31.80 23.40 20.12
N THR A 543 30.73 22.61 20.23
CA THR A 543 30.81 21.15 20.40
C THR A 543 30.42 20.47 19.11
N ALA A 544 31.38 19.82 18.44
CA ALA A 544 31.14 19.03 17.24
C ALA A 544 31.19 17.53 17.53
N VAL A 545 30.25 16.78 16.96
CA VAL A 545 30.19 15.32 17.07
C VAL A 545 29.95 14.69 15.70
N PRO A 546 30.59 13.56 15.35
CA PRO A 546 30.39 12.91 14.06
C PRO A 546 28.92 12.51 13.85
N ALA A 547 28.38 12.88 12.70
CA ALA A 547 27.02 12.60 12.25
C ALA A 547 27.01 11.73 10.98
N GLY A 548 27.96 10.81 10.85
CA GLY A 548 28.10 9.92 9.68
C GLY A 548 29.31 10.24 8.81
N PRO A 549 29.46 9.56 7.66
CA PRO A 549 30.60 9.75 6.77
C PRO A 549 30.62 11.17 6.18
N GLY A 550 31.62 11.96 6.57
CA GLY A 550 31.81 13.33 6.04
C GLY A 550 30.80 14.36 6.54
N ALA A 551 30.14 14.11 7.68
CA ALA A 551 29.23 15.07 8.30
C ALA A 551 29.41 15.12 9.82
N PHE A 552 29.32 16.32 10.38
CA PHE A 552 29.43 16.62 11.80
C PHE A 552 28.22 17.45 12.24
N LEU A 553 27.68 17.11 13.40
CA LEU A 553 26.68 17.92 14.08
C LEU A 553 27.42 18.89 15.01
N ALA A 554 27.37 20.18 14.71
CA ALA A 554 28.01 21.25 15.45
C ALA A 554 26.98 22.06 16.24
N LEU A 555 27.21 22.22 17.54
CA LEU A 555 26.37 23.04 18.41
C LEU A 555 27.18 24.17 19.04
N ARG A 556 26.62 25.38 19.05
CA ARG A 556 27.22 26.57 19.68
C ARG A 556 26.48 26.96 20.95
N GLY A 557 27.20 27.34 22.00
CA GLY A 557 26.62 27.84 23.25
C GLY A 557 27.31 27.29 24.49
N ARG A 558 26.52 26.83 25.47
CA ARG A 558 27.05 26.36 26.77
C ARG A 558 27.95 25.13 26.63
N SER A 559 28.89 24.97 27.57
CA SER A 559 29.75 23.79 27.62
C SER A 559 28.97 22.55 28.08
N LEU A 560 29.03 21.48 27.28
CA LEU A 560 28.35 20.21 27.59
C LEU A 560 29.21 19.31 28.47
N SER A 561 28.58 18.70 29.48
CA SER A 561 29.17 17.66 30.33
C SER A 561 29.50 16.38 29.55
N SER A 562 30.33 15.51 30.12
CA SER A 562 30.68 14.22 29.50
C SER A 562 29.47 13.29 29.29
N SER A 563 28.44 13.41 30.13
CA SER A 563 27.15 12.74 29.96
C SER A 563 26.34 13.32 28.80
N GLU A 564 26.24 14.65 28.69
CA GLU A 564 25.49 15.31 27.61
C GLU A 564 26.14 15.08 26.24
N ARG A 565 27.48 15.06 26.16
CA ARG A 565 28.19 14.73 24.91
C ARG A 565 27.90 13.31 24.41
N ARG A 566 27.70 12.35 25.32
CA ARG A 566 27.30 10.98 24.95
C ARG A 566 25.88 10.93 24.38
N VAL A 567 24.95 11.68 24.97
CA VAL A 567 23.58 11.79 24.45
C VAL A 567 23.58 12.51 23.10
N LEU A 568 24.38 13.57 22.95
CA LEU A 568 24.53 14.31 21.71
C LEU A 568 25.04 13.43 20.57
N ALA A 569 25.97 12.50 20.84
CA ALA A 569 26.44 11.54 19.83
C ALA A 569 25.32 10.63 19.29
N ALA A 570 24.33 10.29 20.12
CA ALA A 570 23.16 9.54 19.65
C ALA A 570 22.25 10.37 18.73
N PHE A 571 22.06 11.66 19.05
CA PHE A 571 21.35 12.60 18.18
C PHE A 571 22.09 12.80 16.85
N ALA A 572 23.42 12.97 16.89
CA ALA A 572 24.27 13.11 15.70
C ALA A 572 24.15 11.89 14.76
N ALA A 573 24.18 10.67 15.32
CA ALA A 573 23.97 9.46 14.54
C ALA A 573 22.57 9.39 13.88
N HIS A 574 21.55 9.97 14.52
CA HIS A 574 20.20 10.02 13.97
C HIS A 574 20.07 11.03 12.82
N VAL A 575 20.59 12.24 13.01
CA VAL A 575 20.66 13.27 11.96
C VAL A 575 21.43 12.73 10.75
N GLY A 576 22.57 12.07 10.98
CA GLY A 576 23.34 11.39 9.94
C GLY A 576 22.55 10.35 9.14
N SER A 577 21.79 9.51 9.85
CA SER A 577 20.94 8.50 9.21
C SER A 577 19.79 9.11 8.39
N ALA A 578 19.29 10.28 8.78
CA ALA A 578 18.26 10.99 8.03
C ALA A 578 18.84 11.59 6.73
N VAL A 579 20.04 12.17 6.80
CA VAL A 579 20.77 12.72 5.64
C VAL A 579 21.09 11.64 4.62
N GLU A 580 21.63 10.50 5.08
CA GLU A 580 21.96 9.39 4.18
C GLU A 580 20.70 8.81 3.51
N ARG A 581 19.57 8.76 4.23
CA ARG A 581 18.29 8.33 3.64
C ARG A 581 17.78 9.29 2.58
N ALA A 582 17.87 10.59 2.81
CA ALA A 582 17.52 11.59 1.81
C ALA A 582 18.38 11.43 0.54
N ARG A 583 19.70 11.28 0.70
CA ARG A 583 20.64 11.07 -0.41
C ARG A 583 20.34 9.80 -1.22
N LEU A 584 20.07 8.69 -0.53
CA LEU A 584 19.72 7.42 -1.19
C LEU A 584 18.36 7.49 -1.91
N ALA A 585 17.38 8.20 -1.35
CA ALA A 585 16.08 8.38 -1.98
C ALA A 585 16.17 9.22 -3.26
N GLU A 586 16.98 10.28 -3.24
CA GLU A 586 17.28 11.09 -4.43
C GLU A 586 17.98 10.26 -5.52
N ALA A 587 19.02 9.51 -5.15
CA ALA A 587 19.72 8.62 -6.07
C ALA A 587 18.82 7.51 -6.66
N ALA A 588 17.86 7.01 -5.88
CA ALA A 588 16.90 6.01 -6.37
C ALA A 588 15.87 6.60 -7.34
N ALA A 589 15.43 7.84 -7.12
CA ALA A 589 14.48 8.53 -7.97
C ALA A 589 15.03 8.77 -9.39
N GLU A 590 16.35 8.96 -9.55
CA GLU A 590 17.00 9.13 -10.86
C GLU A 590 17.04 7.83 -11.70
N VAL A 591 17.06 6.66 -11.07
CA VAL A 591 17.27 5.37 -11.76
C VAL A 591 15.97 4.72 -12.23
N GLU A 592 14.84 5.01 -11.58
CA GLU A 592 13.57 4.34 -11.83
C GLU A 592 12.96 4.58 -13.23
N PRO A 593 13.04 5.79 -13.82
CA PRO A 593 12.54 6.03 -15.19
C PRO A 593 13.28 5.19 -16.25
N VAL A 594 14.60 5.01 -16.09
CA VAL A 594 15.43 4.23 -17.00
C VAL A 594 15.05 2.75 -16.95
N LYS A 595 14.82 2.21 -15.74
CA LYS A 595 14.35 0.82 -15.56
C LYS A 595 12.94 0.59 -16.08
N ALA A 596 12.07 1.59 -16.04
CA ALA A 596 10.74 1.51 -16.63
C ALA A 596 10.82 1.44 -18.16
N ALA A 597 11.66 2.29 -18.77
CA ALA A 597 11.88 2.30 -20.22
C ALA A 597 12.47 0.97 -20.74
N ASP A 598 13.45 0.39 -20.04
CA ASP A 598 14.09 -0.87 -20.45
C ASP A 598 13.14 -2.08 -20.34
N ARG A 599 12.29 -2.11 -19.30
CA ARG A 599 11.22 -3.11 -19.14
C ARG A 599 10.23 -3.04 -20.30
N MET A 600 9.83 -1.83 -20.69
CA MET A 600 8.90 -1.61 -21.81
C MET A 600 9.54 -2.05 -23.13
N ARG A 601 10.78 -1.65 -23.42
CA ARG A 601 11.54 -2.08 -24.62
C ARG A 601 11.62 -3.61 -24.73
N THR A 602 11.90 -4.30 -23.62
CA THR A 602 11.99 -5.77 -23.59
C THR A 602 10.65 -6.44 -23.84
N ALA A 603 9.55 -5.89 -23.32
CA ALA A 603 8.20 -6.39 -23.58
C ALA A 603 7.82 -6.23 -25.06
N LEU A 604 8.17 -5.09 -25.67
CA LEU A 604 7.91 -4.80 -27.08
C LEU A 604 8.63 -5.79 -28.02
N LEU A 605 9.92 -6.03 -27.80
CA LEU A 605 10.70 -6.97 -28.63
C LEU A 605 10.15 -8.40 -28.56
N ARG A 606 9.61 -8.82 -27.40
CA ARG A 606 8.96 -10.13 -27.26
C ARG A 606 7.64 -10.22 -28.01
N ALA A 607 6.82 -9.17 -27.99
CA ALA A 607 5.56 -9.12 -28.73
C ALA A 607 5.80 -9.17 -30.24
N VAL A 608 6.73 -8.36 -30.76
CA VAL A 608 7.12 -8.37 -32.18
C VAL A 608 7.62 -9.75 -32.62
N GLY A 609 8.45 -10.39 -31.79
CA GLY A 609 8.98 -11.72 -32.09
C GLY A 609 7.91 -12.82 -32.15
N HIS A 610 6.83 -12.69 -31.40
CA HIS A 610 5.71 -13.65 -31.43
C HIS A 610 4.92 -13.53 -32.74
N ASP A 611 4.53 -12.33 -33.12
CA ASP A 611 3.63 -12.10 -34.26
C ASP A 611 4.30 -12.27 -35.63
N LEU A 612 5.63 -12.19 -35.69
CA LEU A 612 6.39 -12.61 -36.88
C LEU A 612 6.48 -14.13 -37.01
N ARG A 613 6.56 -14.87 -35.89
CA ARG A 613 6.68 -16.34 -35.92
C ARG A 613 5.43 -17.03 -36.43
N THR A 614 4.25 -16.50 -36.11
CA THR A 614 2.97 -17.12 -36.47
C THR A 614 2.76 -17.26 -37.99
N PRO A 615 2.80 -16.19 -38.81
CA PRO A 615 2.67 -16.32 -40.26
C PRO A 615 3.87 -17.06 -40.88
N LEU A 616 5.08 -16.89 -40.33
CA LEU A 616 6.25 -17.63 -40.80
C LEU A 616 6.07 -19.15 -40.60
N ALA A 617 5.56 -19.58 -39.46
CA ALA A 617 5.30 -21.00 -39.18
C ALA A 617 4.20 -21.58 -40.08
N ALA A 618 3.12 -20.83 -40.31
CA ALA A 618 2.03 -21.24 -41.18
C ALA A 618 2.49 -21.38 -42.64
N GLY A 619 3.14 -20.36 -43.19
CA GLY A 619 3.69 -20.40 -44.55
C GLY A 619 4.77 -21.46 -44.72
N TRP A 620 5.66 -21.62 -43.73
CA TRP A 620 6.66 -22.68 -43.71
C TRP A 620 6.03 -24.08 -43.73
N ALA A 621 4.99 -24.30 -42.92
CA ALA A 621 4.27 -25.57 -42.90
C ALA A 621 3.61 -25.87 -44.24
N ALA A 622 2.94 -24.89 -44.84
CA ALA A 622 2.30 -25.05 -46.14
C ALA A 622 3.31 -25.38 -47.26
N VAL A 623 4.42 -24.64 -47.34
CA VAL A 623 5.50 -24.89 -48.31
C VAL A 623 6.18 -26.24 -48.06
N THR A 624 6.39 -26.63 -46.80
CA THR A 624 7.01 -27.92 -46.45
C THR A 624 6.09 -29.08 -46.83
N SER A 625 4.78 -28.96 -46.57
CA SER A 625 3.78 -29.95 -46.97
C SER A 625 3.76 -30.13 -48.48
N LEU A 626 3.72 -29.04 -49.26
CA LEU A 626 3.77 -29.08 -50.73
C LEU A 626 5.06 -29.70 -51.30
N ARG A 627 6.17 -29.65 -50.55
CA ARG A 627 7.45 -30.27 -50.94
C ARG A 627 7.56 -31.75 -50.58
N SER A 628 6.68 -32.26 -49.72
CA SER A 628 6.68 -33.66 -49.32
C SER A 628 6.29 -34.56 -50.50
N ARG A 629 7.02 -35.66 -50.69
CA ARG A 629 6.72 -36.67 -51.72
C ARG A 629 5.89 -37.84 -51.18
N ASP A 630 5.64 -37.85 -49.86
CA ASP A 630 4.98 -38.95 -49.17
C ASP A 630 3.45 -38.80 -49.15
N VAL A 631 2.93 -37.64 -49.56
CA VAL A 631 1.51 -37.30 -49.57
C VAL A 631 1.12 -36.86 -50.98
N GLN A 632 0.09 -37.49 -51.55
CA GLN A 632 -0.53 -37.03 -52.79
C GLN A 632 -1.66 -36.07 -52.43
N PHE A 633 -1.50 -34.80 -52.76
CA PHE A 633 -2.53 -33.77 -52.57
C PHE A 633 -3.49 -33.78 -53.75
N SER A 634 -4.78 -33.57 -53.47
CA SER A 634 -5.71 -33.21 -54.53
C SER A 634 -5.35 -31.84 -55.12
N ALA A 635 -5.91 -31.48 -56.28
CA ALA A 635 -5.71 -30.15 -56.84
C ALA A 635 -6.22 -29.05 -55.89
N GLU A 636 -7.33 -29.32 -55.19
CA GLU A 636 -7.95 -28.40 -54.24
C GLU A 636 -7.07 -28.20 -52.99
N ASP A 637 -6.57 -29.27 -52.36
CA ASP A 637 -5.67 -29.17 -51.20
C ASP A 637 -4.35 -28.46 -51.56
N ARG A 638 -3.86 -28.68 -52.78
CA ARG A 638 -2.64 -28.02 -53.26
C ARG A 638 -2.85 -26.52 -53.41
N ASP A 639 -3.99 -26.12 -53.96
CA ASP A 639 -4.34 -24.72 -54.14
C ASP A 639 -4.62 -24.04 -52.78
N GLU A 640 -5.22 -24.74 -51.82
CA GLU A 640 -5.41 -24.26 -50.44
C GLU A 640 -4.06 -24.04 -49.71
N LEU A 641 -3.11 -24.97 -49.84
CA LEU A 641 -1.77 -24.81 -49.26
C LEU A 641 -0.99 -23.68 -49.92
N LEU A 642 -1.11 -23.51 -51.25
CA LEU A 642 -0.48 -22.38 -51.96
C LEU A 642 -1.10 -21.04 -51.52
N ALA A 643 -2.42 -20.97 -51.39
CA ALA A 643 -3.12 -19.80 -50.86
C ALA A 643 -2.66 -19.48 -49.43
N THR A 644 -2.58 -20.49 -48.56
CA THR A 644 -2.08 -20.32 -47.17
C THR A 644 -0.66 -19.77 -47.13
N ALA A 645 0.22 -20.26 -48.01
CA ALA A 645 1.60 -19.78 -48.10
C ALA A 645 1.66 -18.33 -48.59
N ASP A 646 0.90 -17.99 -49.63
CA ASP A 646 0.86 -16.64 -50.20
C ASP A 646 0.29 -15.62 -49.22
N GLU A 647 -0.84 -15.93 -48.58
CA GLU A 647 -1.45 -15.11 -47.52
C GLU A 647 -0.49 -14.89 -46.35
N SER A 648 0.25 -15.94 -45.95
CA SER A 648 1.23 -15.86 -44.86
C SER A 648 2.41 -14.95 -45.22
N MET A 649 2.91 -15.02 -46.46
CA MET A 649 3.99 -14.17 -46.95
C MET A 649 3.54 -12.72 -47.11
N ALA A 650 2.35 -12.48 -47.66
CA ALA A 650 1.75 -11.16 -47.75
C ALA A 650 1.54 -10.54 -46.36
N LYS A 651 1.07 -11.32 -45.40
CA LYS A 651 0.91 -10.88 -43.99
C LYS A 651 2.26 -10.53 -43.37
N LEU A 652 3.30 -11.35 -43.56
CA LEU A 652 4.64 -11.07 -43.06
C LEU A 652 5.21 -9.76 -43.65
N ASN A 653 5.07 -9.56 -44.97
CA ASN A 653 5.55 -8.36 -45.65
C ASN A 653 4.90 -7.10 -45.07
N ARG A 654 3.56 -7.11 -44.91
CA ARG A 654 2.83 -5.99 -44.28
C ARG A 654 3.30 -5.69 -42.85
N LEU A 655 3.59 -6.72 -42.04
CA LEU A 655 4.08 -6.51 -40.67
C LEU A 655 5.47 -5.87 -40.64
N VAL A 656 6.37 -6.27 -41.54
CA VAL A 656 7.71 -5.70 -41.67
C VAL A 656 7.63 -4.25 -42.15
N GLU A 657 6.82 -3.95 -43.16
CA GLU A 657 6.61 -2.59 -43.65
C GLU A 657 6.05 -1.68 -42.55
N ASN A 658 5.01 -2.12 -41.83
CA ASN A 658 4.45 -1.35 -40.71
C ASN A 658 5.50 -1.04 -39.62
N LEU A 659 6.40 -1.98 -39.33
CA LEU A 659 7.47 -1.77 -38.34
C LEU A 659 8.53 -0.77 -38.85
N LEU A 660 8.90 -0.85 -40.13
CA LEU A 660 9.85 0.07 -40.75
C LEU A 660 9.30 1.48 -40.84
N ASP A 661 8.01 1.64 -41.17
CA ASP A 661 7.38 2.95 -41.27
C ASP A 661 7.17 3.60 -39.90
N LEU A 662 6.80 2.82 -38.88
CA LEU A 662 6.77 3.33 -37.51
C LEU A 662 8.16 3.79 -37.05
N SER A 663 9.21 3.02 -37.34
CA SER A 663 10.59 3.37 -37.01
C SER A 663 11.05 4.66 -37.72
N ARG A 664 10.71 4.82 -39.00
CA ARG A 664 10.99 6.05 -39.77
C ARG A 664 10.21 7.25 -39.24
N LEU A 665 8.99 7.03 -38.77
CA LEU A 665 8.12 8.06 -38.19
C LEU A 665 8.64 8.52 -36.83
N GLU A 666 9.01 7.61 -35.93
CA GLU A 666 9.64 7.93 -34.64
C GLU A 666 10.99 8.65 -34.78
N ALA A 667 11.75 8.32 -35.83
CA ALA A 667 13.01 8.99 -36.16
C ALA A 667 12.81 10.34 -36.87
N GLY A 668 11.59 10.68 -37.30
CA GLY A 668 11.30 11.90 -38.06
C GLY A 668 11.88 11.94 -39.47
N VAL A 669 12.21 10.78 -40.07
CA VAL A 669 12.91 10.67 -41.38
C VAL A 669 11.93 10.33 -42.53
N LEU A 670 10.62 10.32 -42.28
CA LEU A 670 9.63 10.00 -43.31
C LEU A 670 9.56 11.11 -44.38
N THR A 671 9.91 10.79 -45.63
CA THR A 671 9.83 11.74 -46.76
C THR A 671 8.43 11.73 -47.37
N LEU A 672 7.70 12.84 -47.26
CA LEU A 672 6.35 12.99 -47.79
C LEU A 672 6.35 13.63 -49.18
N LYS A 673 5.55 13.10 -50.11
CA LYS A 673 5.30 13.68 -51.44
C LYS A 673 3.87 14.19 -51.53
N LEU A 674 3.61 15.31 -50.84
CA LEU A 674 2.28 15.94 -50.84
C LEU A 674 1.92 16.49 -52.23
N ARG A 675 0.76 16.10 -52.76
CA ARG A 675 0.15 16.64 -53.97
C ARG A 675 -1.36 16.83 -53.77
N ALA A 676 -1.96 17.72 -54.56
CA ALA A 676 -3.42 17.86 -54.59
C ALA A 676 -4.02 16.58 -55.18
N THR A 677 -4.90 15.91 -54.45
CA THR A 677 -5.47 14.60 -54.82
C THR A 677 -6.96 14.57 -54.54
N ALA A 678 -7.72 14.06 -55.50
CA ALA A 678 -9.14 13.83 -55.37
C ALA A 678 -9.37 12.51 -54.60
N LEU A 679 -10.36 12.44 -53.70
CA LEU A 679 -10.60 11.22 -52.93
C LEU A 679 -10.99 10.04 -53.82
N GLU A 680 -11.58 10.32 -54.98
CA GLU A 680 -11.93 9.37 -56.04
C GLU A 680 -10.71 8.68 -56.65
N GLU A 681 -9.51 9.25 -56.55
CA GLU A 681 -8.25 8.59 -56.97
C GLU A 681 -7.80 7.52 -55.97
N VAL A 682 -8.19 7.64 -54.69
CA VAL A 682 -7.64 6.84 -53.58
C VAL A 682 -8.65 5.83 -53.03
N LEU A 683 -9.91 6.22 -52.87
CA LEU A 683 -10.95 5.38 -52.27
C LEU A 683 -11.17 4.04 -53.02
N PRO A 684 -11.23 3.98 -54.37
CA PRO A 684 -11.43 2.71 -55.06
C PRO A 684 -10.31 1.70 -54.79
N THR A 685 -9.06 2.16 -54.77
CA THR A 685 -7.89 1.31 -54.50
C THR A 685 -7.87 0.87 -53.03
N ALA A 686 -8.14 1.78 -52.10
CA ALA A 686 -8.16 1.46 -50.66
C ALA A 686 -9.30 0.52 -50.25
N LEU A 687 -10.39 0.46 -51.02
CA LEU A 687 -11.56 -0.39 -50.78
C LEU A 687 -11.55 -1.71 -51.57
N ALA A 688 -10.60 -1.89 -52.49
CA ALA A 688 -10.58 -3.03 -53.42
C ALA A 688 -10.58 -4.40 -52.70
N ASP A 689 -9.89 -4.48 -51.56
CA ASP A 689 -9.76 -5.70 -50.76
C ASP A 689 -10.92 -5.93 -49.77
N PHE A 690 -11.92 -5.02 -49.73
CA PHE A 690 -12.98 -5.00 -48.71
C PHE A 690 -14.38 -4.90 -49.34
N PRO A 691 -14.95 -6.00 -49.87
CA PRO A 691 -16.28 -5.98 -50.51
C PRO A 691 -17.43 -5.63 -49.56
N GLU A 692 -17.22 -5.72 -48.24
CA GLU A 692 -18.16 -5.32 -47.20
C GLU A 692 -18.17 -3.81 -46.91
N ALA A 693 -17.27 -3.04 -47.54
CA ALA A 693 -17.19 -1.60 -47.42
C ALA A 693 -17.78 -0.88 -48.64
N GLU A 694 -18.52 0.20 -48.40
CA GLU A 694 -19.16 1.00 -49.46
C GLU A 694 -18.86 2.48 -49.25
N ALA A 695 -18.43 3.15 -50.31
CA ALA A 695 -18.26 4.60 -50.31
C ALA A 695 -19.59 5.29 -50.62
N GLY A 696 -19.98 6.27 -49.80
CA GLY A 696 -21.22 7.03 -49.98
C GLY A 696 -20.99 8.53 -49.78
N ASN A 697 -21.74 9.37 -50.50
CA ASN A 697 -21.72 10.83 -50.38
C ASN A 697 -20.32 11.44 -50.63
N LEU A 698 -19.85 11.36 -51.87
CA LEU A 698 -18.58 11.95 -52.35
C LEU A 698 -18.79 13.16 -53.26
N GLU A 699 -20.01 13.67 -53.38
CA GLU A 699 -20.33 14.80 -54.25
C GLU A 699 -19.75 16.11 -53.69
N ASP A 700 -19.22 16.96 -54.59
CA ASP A 700 -18.65 18.29 -54.29
C ASP A 700 -17.50 18.33 -53.25
N ILE A 701 -16.70 17.26 -53.14
CA ILE A 701 -15.54 17.23 -52.25
C ILE A 701 -14.31 17.90 -52.92
N PRO A 702 -13.68 18.91 -52.29
CA PRO A 702 -12.48 19.53 -52.82
C PRO A 702 -11.26 18.61 -52.69
N VAL A 703 -10.27 18.81 -53.57
CA VAL A 703 -9.00 18.09 -53.53
C VAL A 703 -8.24 18.34 -52.23
N VAL A 704 -7.64 17.29 -51.67
CA VAL A 704 -6.86 17.34 -50.42
C VAL A 704 -5.37 17.33 -50.71
N LEU A 705 -4.57 17.96 -49.84
CA LEU A 705 -3.10 17.98 -49.96
C LEU A 705 -2.50 16.80 -49.17
N VAL A 706 -2.16 15.71 -49.88
CA VAL A 706 -1.77 14.43 -49.27
C VAL A 706 -0.72 13.71 -50.11
N ASP A 707 -0.08 12.69 -49.53
CA ASP A 707 0.70 11.68 -50.27
C ASP A 707 -0.22 10.48 -50.58
N PRO A 708 -0.64 10.25 -51.85
CA PRO A 708 -1.74 9.31 -52.12
C PRO A 708 -1.48 7.85 -51.72
N PRO A 709 -0.28 7.27 -51.96
CA PRO A 709 0.08 5.96 -51.41
C PRO A 709 -0.05 5.87 -49.88
N LEU A 710 0.31 6.93 -49.14
CA LEU A 710 0.18 6.93 -47.67
C LEU A 710 -1.27 7.09 -47.24
N LEU A 711 -2.05 7.93 -47.93
CA LEU A 711 -3.48 8.08 -47.66
C LEU A 711 -4.26 6.79 -47.94
N GLU A 712 -3.98 6.12 -49.06
CA GLU A 712 -4.55 4.81 -49.41
C GLU A 712 -4.35 3.82 -48.26
N ARG A 713 -3.13 3.75 -47.74
CA ARG A 713 -2.78 2.86 -46.63
C ARG A 713 -3.47 3.22 -45.32
N VAL A 714 -3.60 4.51 -45.02
CA VAL A 714 -4.37 4.96 -43.84
C VAL A 714 -5.82 4.48 -43.96
N ILE A 715 -6.47 4.71 -45.11
CA ILE A 715 -7.87 4.35 -45.34
C ILE A 715 -8.04 2.82 -45.32
N ALA A 716 -7.21 2.07 -46.04
CA ALA A 716 -7.26 0.60 -46.07
C ALA A 716 -7.12 0.00 -44.67
N ASN A 717 -6.26 0.56 -43.83
CA ASN A 717 -6.10 0.10 -42.45
C ASN A 717 -7.31 0.43 -41.56
N LEU A 718 -7.92 1.61 -41.72
CA LEU A 718 -9.15 1.99 -41.01
C LEU A 718 -10.33 1.12 -41.42
N VAL A 719 -10.50 0.88 -42.72
CA VAL A 719 -11.58 0.05 -43.28
C VAL A 719 -11.39 -1.41 -42.89
N GLY A 720 -10.17 -1.96 -43.00
CA GLY A 720 -9.89 -3.32 -42.55
C GLY A 720 -10.18 -3.53 -41.06
N ASN A 721 -9.91 -2.52 -40.22
CA ASN A 721 -10.29 -2.55 -38.81
C ASN A 721 -11.81 -2.50 -38.62
N ALA A 722 -12.51 -1.63 -39.36
CA ALA A 722 -13.97 -1.51 -39.31
C ALA A 722 -14.69 -2.80 -39.77
N VAL A 723 -14.25 -3.43 -40.86
CA VAL A 723 -14.81 -4.67 -41.39
C VAL A 723 -14.66 -5.80 -40.38
N ARG A 724 -13.49 -5.90 -39.75
CA ARG A 724 -13.19 -6.92 -38.74
C ARG A 724 -14.11 -6.85 -37.52
N HIS A 725 -14.50 -5.66 -37.10
CA HIS A 725 -15.30 -5.46 -35.90
C HIS A 725 -16.81 -5.32 -36.18
N THR A 726 -17.21 -5.21 -37.44
CA THR A 726 -18.62 -5.13 -37.84
C THR A 726 -19.27 -6.51 -37.84
N PRO A 727 -20.47 -6.70 -37.24
CA PRO A 727 -21.18 -7.97 -37.28
C PRO A 727 -21.59 -8.39 -38.70
N SER A 728 -21.61 -9.70 -38.97
CA SER A 728 -22.03 -10.26 -40.26
C SER A 728 -23.42 -9.74 -40.67
N GLY A 729 -23.53 -9.17 -41.87
CA GLY A 729 -24.78 -8.62 -42.42
C GLY A 729 -24.94 -7.09 -42.35
N SER A 730 -23.98 -6.37 -41.75
CA SER A 730 -23.89 -4.90 -41.82
C SER A 730 -22.68 -4.49 -42.67
N LYS A 731 -22.84 -3.46 -43.51
CA LYS A 731 -21.74 -2.89 -44.30
C LYS A 731 -21.00 -1.79 -43.55
N VAL A 732 -19.71 -1.63 -43.82
CA VAL A 732 -18.91 -0.47 -43.40
C VAL A 732 -19.18 0.67 -44.38
N LEU A 733 -19.49 1.86 -43.87
CA LEU A 733 -19.78 3.03 -44.70
C LEU A 733 -18.60 4.01 -44.64
N VAL A 734 -18.09 4.41 -45.81
CA VAL A 734 -17.07 5.46 -45.92
C VAL A 734 -17.70 6.70 -46.54
N THR A 735 -17.77 7.80 -45.78
CA THR A 735 -18.33 9.06 -46.25
C THR A 735 -17.32 10.20 -46.18
N ALA A 736 -17.42 11.17 -47.07
CA ALA A 736 -16.60 12.38 -46.99
C ALA A 736 -17.49 13.63 -46.84
N SER A 737 -16.97 14.66 -46.17
CA SER A 737 -17.63 15.97 -46.10
C SER A 737 -16.58 17.07 -45.97
N ALA A 738 -16.85 18.26 -46.51
CA ALA A 738 -15.96 19.40 -46.41
C ALA A 738 -16.52 20.45 -45.43
N LEU A 739 -15.71 20.89 -44.47
CA LEU A 739 -16.05 21.93 -43.50
C LEU A 739 -14.83 22.77 -43.16
N ALA A 740 -14.97 24.11 -43.18
CA ALA A 740 -13.96 25.06 -42.71
C ALA A 740 -12.54 24.85 -43.29
N GLY A 741 -12.43 24.57 -44.60
CA GLY A 741 -11.15 24.36 -45.28
C GLY A 741 -10.49 22.99 -45.02
N ARG A 742 -11.23 22.05 -44.44
CA ARG A 742 -10.81 20.65 -44.25
C ARG A 742 -11.82 19.68 -44.86
N VAL A 743 -11.32 18.51 -45.23
CA VAL A 743 -12.13 17.36 -45.68
C VAL A 743 -12.08 16.29 -44.60
N GLU A 744 -13.24 15.89 -44.09
CA GLU A 744 -13.39 14.82 -43.13
C GLU A 744 -13.87 13.55 -43.82
N VAL A 745 -13.01 12.53 -43.82
CA VAL A 745 -13.35 11.17 -44.24
C VAL A 745 -13.75 10.37 -43.00
N ARG A 746 -14.99 9.90 -42.97
CA ARG A 746 -15.56 9.10 -41.89
C ARG A 746 -15.65 7.64 -42.32
N VAL A 747 -14.98 6.75 -41.59
CA VAL A 747 -15.13 5.29 -41.72
C VAL A 747 -16.04 4.82 -40.59
N VAL A 748 -17.26 4.44 -40.93
CA VAL A 748 -18.34 4.14 -39.98
C VAL A 748 -18.52 2.64 -39.88
N ASP A 749 -18.21 2.08 -38.70
CA ASP A 749 -18.52 0.69 -38.35
C ASP A 749 -19.73 0.59 -37.42
N ARG A 750 -20.33 -0.62 -37.38
CA ARG A 750 -21.46 -0.98 -36.49
C ARG A 750 -21.08 -2.06 -35.49
N GLY A 751 -19.81 -2.08 -35.11
CA GLY A 751 -19.25 -3.04 -34.17
C GLY A 751 -19.69 -2.83 -32.72
N PRO A 752 -19.08 -3.55 -31.76
CA PRO A 752 -19.33 -3.36 -30.33
C PRO A 752 -18.93 -1.97 -29.82
N GLY A 753 -18.22 -1.17 -30.63
CA GLY A 753 -17.66 0.12 -30.27
C GLY A 753 -16.53 -0.01 -29.27
N LEU A 754 -16.05 1.12 -28.75
CA LEU A 754 -14.98 1.15 -27.76
C LEU A 754 -15.42 1.86 -26.48
N PRO A 755 -15.08 1.31 -25.29
CA PRO A 755 -15.30 1.99 -24.04
C PRO A 755 -14.48 3.30 -24.01
N PRO A 756 -15.02 4.42 -23.48
CA PRO A 756 -14.35 5.73 -23.49
C PRO A 756 -12.95 5.72 -22.85
N THR A 757 -12.72 4.83 -21.88
CA THR A 757 -11.41 4.65 -21.20
C THR A 757 -10.32 4.05 -22.10
N GLY A 758 -10.68 3.53 -23.27
CA GLY A 758 -9.75 2.95 -24.24
C GLY A 758 -9.41 3.89 -25.41
N ARG A 759 -10.10 5.02 -25.59
CA ARG A 759 -9.94 5.86 -26.81
C ARG A 759 -8.58 6.54 -26.91
N ASP A 760 -8.04 7.05 -25.81
CA ASP A 760 -6.71 7.67 -25.80
C ASP A 760 -5.61 6.62 -26.03
N ARG A 761 -5.86 5.39 -25.56
CA ARG A 761 -4.95 4.25 -25.68
C ARG A 761 -5.08 3.53 -27.02
N LEU A 762 -6.10 3.82 -27.83
CA LEU A 762 -6.33 3.18 -29.12
C LEU A 762 -5.20 3.47 -30.13
N PHE A 763 -4.59 4.65 -30.03
CA PHE A 763 -3.49 5.05 -30.92
C PHE A 763 -2.11 4.82 -30.31
N GLU A 764 -2.03 4.30 -29.08
CA GLU A 764 -0.74 3.92 -28.50
C GLU A 764 -0.22 2.67 -29.25
N PRO A 765 1.06 2.66 -29.66
CA PRO A 765 1.66 1.48 -30.28
C PRO A 765 1.47 0.23 -29.42
N PHE A 766 1.13 -0.89 -30.05
CA PHE A 766 1.00 -2.21 -29.43
C PHE A 766 -0.18 -2.37 -28.45
N GLN A 767 -1.13 -1.43 -28.40
CA GLN A 767 -2.36 -1.61 -27.64
C GLN A 767 -3.37 -2.49 -28.38
N ARG A 768 -4.03 -3.38 -27.63
CA ARG A 768 -5.16 -4.20 -28.09
C ARG A 768 -6.30 -4.03 -27.09
N LEU A 769 -7.47 -3.61 -27.55
CA LEU A 769 -8.65 -3.37 -26.72
C LEU A 769 -9.71 -4.43 -27.03
N GLY A 770 -9.98 -5.33 -26.08
CA GLY A 770 -11.15 -6.22 -26.12
C GLY A 770 -10.99 -7.56 -26.85
N ASP A 771 -9.79 -7.94 -27.26
CA ASP A 771 -9.57 -9.10 -28.14
C ASP A 771 -8.59 -10.11 -27.48
N THR A 772 -9.12 -11.23 -26.97
CA THR A 772 -8.33 -12.30 -26.31
C THR A 772 -7.78 -13.35 -27.27
N ASP A 773 -8.06 -13.23 -28.58
CA ASP A 773 -7.59 -14.19 -29.57
C ASP A 773 -6.17 -13.86 -30.04
N ASN A 774 -5.27 -14.85 -29.95
CA ASN A 774 -3.84 -14.73 -30.28
C ASN A 774 -3.55 -14.70 -31.80
N THR A 775 -4.56 -14.55 -32.66
CA THR A 775 -4.45 -14.71 -34.12
C THR A 775 -4.24 -13.38 -34.87
N THR A 776 -4.33 -12.24 -34.20
CA THR A 776 -4.65 -10.96 -34.86
C THR A 776 -3.85 -9.75 -34.37
N GLY A 777 -2.97 -9.28 -35.25
CA GLY A 777 -2.41 -7.91 -35.34
C GLY A 777 -1.51 -7.41 -34.20
N LEU A 778 -0.34 -6.83 -34.55
CA LEU A 778 0.63 -6.21 -33.63
C LEU A 778 0.11 -4.99 -32.82
N GLY A 779 -1.15 -4.58 -32.96
CA GLY A 779 -1.66 -3.32 -32.38
C GLY A 779 -0.98 -2.06 -32.92
N LEU A 780 -0.38 -2.14 -34.11
CA LEU A 780 0.39 -1.05 -34.72
C LEU A 780 -0.41 -0.23 -35.74
N GLY A 781 -1.48 -0.80 -36.30
CA GLY A 781 -2.19 -0.20 -37.43
C GLY A 781 -2.71 1.21 -37.11
N LEU A 782 -3.48 1.35 -36.02
CA LEU A 782 -4.10 2.62 -35.67
C LEU A 782 -3.08 3.69 -35.24
N ALA A 783 -2.01 3.30 -34.54
CA ALA A 783 -0.91 4.18 -34.19
C ALA A 783 -0.18 4.71 -35.45
N LEU A 784 0.10 3.84 -36.41
CA LEU A 784 0.69 4.22 -37.69
C LEU A 784 -0.25 5.10 -38.52
N SER A 785 -1.55 4.75 -38.60
CA SER A 785 -2.55 5.56 -39.30
C SER A 785 -2.64 6.98 -38.74
N LYS A 786 -2.61 7.14 -37.41
CA LYS A 786 -2.59 8.46 -36.77
C LYS A 786 -1.31 9.22 -37.10
N GLY A 787 -0.15 8.57 -36.95
CA GLY A 787 1.14 9.21 -37.26
C GLY A 787 1.25 9.65 -38.73
N LEU A 788 0.80 8.82 -39.68
CA LEU A 788 0.78 9.17 -41.11
C LEU A 788 -0.19 10.32 -41.40
N ALA A 789 -1.37 10.32 -40.76
CA ALA A 789 -2.34 11.42 -40.88
C ALA A 789 -1.75 12.74 -40.35
N GLU A 790 -1.12 12.71 -39.16
CA GLU A 790 -0.46 13.89 -38.57
C GLU A 790 0.72 14.37 -39.40
N ALA A 791 1.52 13.46 -39.97
CA ALA A 791 2.61 13.79 -40.88
C ALA A 791 2.10 14.52 -42.14
N MET A 792 0.90 14.19 -42.63
CA MET A 792 0.22 14.89 -43.74
C MET A 792 -0.58 16.14 -43.29
N ASN A 793 -0.32 16.70 -42.10
CA ASN A 793 -1.06 17.83 -41.52
C ASN A 793 -2.57 17.58 -41.32
N GLY A 794 -2.95 16.32 -41.15
CA GLY A 794 -4.29 15.87 -40.80
C GLY A 794 -4.43 15.50 -39.33
N THR A 795 -5.62 15.03 -38.96
CA THR A 795 -5.89 14.43 -37.65
C THR A 795 -6.74 13.18 -37.79
N LEU A 796 -6.59 12.24 -36.86
CA LEU A 796 -7.38 11.01 -36.80
C LEU A 796 -8.02 10.87 -35.42
N THR A 797 -9.35 10.84 -35.35
CA THR A 797 -10.09 10.81 -34.09
C THR A 797 -11.20 9.76 -34.11
N PRO A 798 -11.51 9.11 -32.97
CA PRO A 798 -12.60 8.17 -32.84
C PRO A 798 -13.88 8.86 -32.31
N GLU A 799 -15.00 8.64 -32.96
CA GLU A 799 -16.35 9.06 -32.58
C GLU A 799 -17.25 7.84 -32.37
N ASP A 800 -18.34 8.00 -31.61
CA ASP A 800 -19.35 6.94 -31.48
C ASP A 800 -20.27 6.92 -32.70
N THR A 801 -20.50 5.74 -33.28
CA THR A 801 -21.51 5.57 -34.33
C THR A 801 -22.92 5.57 -33.71
N PRO A 802 -23.85 6.43 -34.19
CA PRO A 802 -25.24 6.38 -33.76
C PRO A 802 -25.85 4.98 -33.97
N GLY A 803 -26.39 4.38 -32.91
CA GLY A 803 -26.93 3.01 -32.94
C GLY A 803 -25.93 1.90 -32.56
N GLY A 804 -24.69 2.25 -32.24
CA GLY A 804 -23.62 1.32 -31.85
C GLY A 804 -22.56 1.16 -32.93
N GLY A 805 -21.29 1.08 -32.52
CA GLY A 805 -20.12 1.03 -33.39
C GLY A 805 -19.15 2.17 -33.13
N LEU A 806 -18.07 2.22 -33.92
CA LEU A 806 -17.05 3.25 -33.89
C LEU A 806 -16.97 3.94 -35.26
N THR A 807 -16.88 5.26 -35.25
CA THR A 807 -16.63 6.06 -36.45
C THR A 807 -15.21 6.63 -36.36
N MET A 808 -14.35 6.27 -37.29
CA MET A 808 -13.01 6.85 -37.40
C MET A 808 -13.07 8.07 -38.33
N VAL A 809 -12.76 9.24 -37.79
CA VAL A 809 -12.77 10.51 -38.52
C VAL A 809 -11.35 10.94 -38.84
N LEU A 810 -11.03 10.92 -40.13
CA LEU A 810 -9.78 11.40 -40.70
C LEU A 810 -10.01 12.80 -41.29
N SER A 811 -9.42 13.82 -40.68
CA SER A 811 -9.51 15.21 -41.15
C SER A 811 -8.25 15.59 -41.93
N LEU A 812 -8.40 16.05 -43.17
CA LEU A 812 -7.32 16.41 -44.10
C LEU A 812 -7.44 17.87 -44.53
N SER A 813 -6.32 18.49 -44.88
CA SER A 813 -6.31 19.88 -45.35
C SER A 813 -6.68 19.96 -46.84
N VAL A 814 -7.56 20.90 -47.20
CA VAL A 814 -7.88 21.19 -48.61
C VAL A 814 -6.64 21.77 -49.29
N ALA A 815 -6.36 21.36 -50.53
CA ALA A 815 -5.32 22.01 -51.33
C ALA A 815 -5.83 23.39 -51.78
N GLU A 816 -5.14 24.46 -51.38
CA GLU A 816 -5.47 25.81 -51.86
C GLU A 816 -5.41 25.85 -53.39
N ALA A 817 -6.45 26.38 -54.03
CA ALA A 817 -6.47 26.60 -55.46
C ALA A 817 -5.36 27.61 -55.81
N ALA A 818 -4.37 27.18 -56.57
CA ALA A 818 -3.33 28.06 -57.09
C ALA A 818 -4.00 29.19 -57.91
N GLU A 819 -4.02 30.40 -57.35
CA GLU A 819 -4.32 31.61 -58.10
C GLU A 819 -3.36 31.70 -59.28
N HIS A 820 -3.91 31.59 -60.49
CA HIS A 820 -3.18 31.90 -61.71
C HIS A 820 -2.85 33.40 -61.69
N GLY A 821 -1.61 33.72 -61.30
CA GLY A 821 -1.03 35.05 -61.46
C GLY A 821 -0.98 35.43 -62.93
N CYS A 822 -1.97 36.19 -63.39
CA CYS A 822 -1.89 36.97 -64.62
C CYS A 822 -0.91 38.14 -64.37
N PRO A 823 0.19 38.26 -65.12
CA PRO A 823 1.18 39.32 -64.86
C PRO A 823 0.61 40.68 -65.29
N GLN A 824 0.33 41.54 -64.32
CA GLN A 824 0.05 42.95 -64.57
C GLN A 824 1.32 43.67 -65.06
N SER A 825 1.14 44.38 -66.16
CA SER A 825 2.10 45.27 -66.82
C SER A 825 2.61 46.37 -65.88
N ALA A 826 3.93 46.39 -65.64
CA ALA A 826 4.62 47.56 -65.10
C ALA A 826 5.38 48.26 -66.23
N HIS A 827 4.86 49.42 -66.62
CA HIS A 827 5.48 50.37 -67.52
C HIS A 827 6.81 50.92 -66.96
N SER A 828 7.72 51.12 -67.90
CA SER A 828 8.96 51.87 -67.87
C SER A 828 8.91 53.28 -67.23
N VAL A 829 9.90 53.59 -66.41
CA VAL A 829 10.67 54.87 -66.33
C VAL A 829 12.01 54.47 -65.69
N GLY A 830 13.22 54.77 -66.14
CA GLY A 830 13.74 55.80 -67.03
C GLY A 830 14.92 56.47 -66.33
N GLY A 831 16.12 56.38 -66.90
CA GLY A 831 17.19 57.39 -66.79
C GLY A 831 18.05 57.45 -65.51
N GLY A 832 19.30 57.00 -65.65
CA GLY A 832 20.45 57.92 -65.66
C GLY A 832 20.98 58.51 -64.35
N SER A 833 22.25 58.15 -64.08
CA SER A 833 23.28 58.77 -63.23
C SER A 833 23.51 58.11 -61.87
#